data_AF-A0A3D3W627-F1
#
_entry.id   AF-A0A3D3W627-F1
#
_cell.length_a   1.000
_cell.length_b   1.000
_cell.length_c   1.000
_cell.angle_alpha   90.00
_cell.angle_beta   90.00
_cell.angle_gamma   90.00
#
_symmetry.space_group_name_H-M   'P 1'
#
loop_
_entity.id
_entity.type
_entity.pdbx_description
1 polymer ?
#
loop_
_entity_poly.entity_id
_entity_poly.type
_entity_poly.pdbx_seq_one_letter_code
_entity_poly.pdbx_strand_id
1 'polypeptide(L)'
;MCDFSILFDGQTLATFVVGDRRWIWPAVATAVLGLLSILWLNRDRLTRQMLGPVLRSVAWLLLAACLVNPLWSSSRPRSGANVLAIVTDNSRSQLVSPDGTTQTRAAQFTVALKTGESSEPVGWLRRLGQDFELRRYTVADRLLQTERLDAVEFDGHASSLNSALRSLQQRYQGQPLAGILLLTDGNATDGAVDPELLKLLPPVYPVVPSEGPLTADAAVGQWTVSQSAFDDAPVTLQITPRIEGTTNGRIRVILADAAGTPIETQVRDVQDSTPLRFRHRPVTAGTVFYQIKVELLNAADDSLQPEATLVNNTQLISVDRSARPKRILYVSGRPNWDFKFLRRAVETDPLLSMVGLIRIARKEAKFDFRGREGQTSNSLFRGFDKADPDTVEEYDEPVLIRLNVAENELQSGFPQKAEELFQYDAIVIDDLEADFFLADQMTLLYDFVSQRGGGLLMMAGQESFAQGDYSRTPIGELLPIDLERRAEFPQGPVRLSLTRDGWLQPWVRLRDDETAEQERLQQMPAFVTINPTGYVRPGAIVMAQVEDSAGTQWPALVVQRFGRGRTGAVCVGDLWRWRLQAGLQALTNPQPDADQPQPKPVAGQPAEDLSDHARACRQMMRWLVADVPQRLEVKVRDDLTQGTGAVTLTALVRGADFNVQENADVRFSVTAPDGQVFELTATPSDTEAGLFEAGLSAAAAGPWKMEATATLADAAEAPLTASLGWASQPDQQEMQSVRVNRTWVDEVAEKTGGRVTDLDEVELLAASLPQADAPLSEIWSWPIWHSWWVFMTAIACLSADWTLRRRRGLP
;
A
#
# COMPACT_ATOMS: atom_id res chain seq x y z
N MET A 1 31.26 40.88 30.23
CA MET A 1 32.28 40.18 29.43
C MET A 1 32.64 41.09 28.27
N CYS A 2 33.93 41.36 28.03
CA CYS A 2 34.36 41.96 26.76
C CYS A 2 35.06 40.84 26.03
N ASP A 3 34.26 39.95 25.44
CA ASP A 3 34.76 38.83 24.67
C ASP A 3 34.93 39.32 23.24
N PHE A 4 36.15 39.20 22.71
CA PHE A 4 36.40 39.44 21.29
C PHE A 4 36.37 38.09 20.59
N SER A 5 35.24 37.81 19.95
CA SER A 5 35.03 36.63 19.10
C SER A 5 35.53 36.96 17.70
N ILE A 6 36.56 36.26 17.22
CA ILE A 6 36.94 36.32 15.81
C ILE A 6 36.08 35.27 15.09
N LEU A 7 35.06 35.74 14.35
CA LEU A 7 34.18 34.89 13.55
C LEU A 7 34.83 34.62 12.19
N PHE A 8 35.18 33.36 11.94
CA PHE A 8 35.40 32.83 10.59
C PHE A 8 34.39 31.69 10.40
N ASP A 9 33.52 31.82 9.39
CA ASP A 9 32.60 30.76 8.94
C ASP A 9 31.67 30.15 10.01
N GLY A 10 31.10 30.99 10.89
CA GLY A 10 30.00 30.59 11.77
C GLY A 10 30.35 29.68 12.95
N GLN A 11 31.59 29.18 13.06
CA GLN A 11 32.05 28.39 14.21
C GLN A 11 33.06 29.15 15.08
N THR A 12 32.84 29.19 16.39
CA THR A 12 33.77 29.80 17.36
C THR A 12 34.93 28.84 17.67
N LEU A 13 35.90 28.74 16.76
CA LEU A 13 37.08 27.86 16.94
C LEU A 13 38.00 28.29 18.09
N ALA A 14 37.93 29.55 18.52
CA ALA A 14 38.71 30.05 19.65
C ALA A 14 38.08 31.30 20.26
N THR A 15 37.95 31.31 21.58
CA THR A 15 37.59 32.53 22.32
C THR A 15 38.82 33.10 23.03
N PHE A 16 39.10 34.37 22.79
CA PHE A 16 40.16 35.08 23.48
C PHE A 16 39.61 35.62 24.79
N VAL A 17 40.05 35.04 25.90
CA VAL A 17 39.57 35.42 27.24
C VAL A 17 40.68 36.18 27.97
N VAL A 18 40.33 37.34 28.53
CA VAL A 18 41.22 38.08 29.42
C VAL A 18 41.27 37.37 30.77
N GLY A 19 42.41 36.74 31.08
CA GLY A 19 42.56 35.92 32.28
C GLY A 19 42.54 36.69 33.59
N ASP A 20 43.11 37.91 33.64
CA ASP A 20 43.07 38.73 34.85
C ASP A 20 42.61 40.17 34.58
N ARG A 21 41.34 40.43 34.87
CA ARG A 21 40.68 41.71 34.62
C ARG A 21 41.27 42.86 35.45
N ARG A 22 41.89 42.58 36.60
CA ARG A 22 42.48 43.60 37.47
C ARG A 22 43.71 44.24 36.84
N TRP A 23 44.38 43.52 35.94
CA TRP A 23 45.56 43.99 35.23
C TRP A 23 45.28 44.75 33.95
N ILE A 24 44.03 44.86 33.49
CA ILE A 24 43.69 45.62 32.28
C ILE A 24 44.13 47.09 32.42
N TRP A 25 43.72 47.76 33.50
CA TRP A 25 44.08 49.16 33.72
C TRP A 25 45.58 49.37 33.96
N PRO A 26 46.26 48.55 34.78
CA PRO A 26 47.72 48.55 34.85
C PRO A 26 48.41 48.33 33.50
N ALA A 27 47.95 47.39 32.67
CA ALA A 27 48.51 47.09 31.36
C ALA A 27 48.29 48.24 30.35
N VAL A 28 47.11 48.88 30.39
CA VAL A 28 46.84 50.07 29.60
C VAL A 28 47.73 51.22 30.07
N ALA A 29 47.89 51.42 31.38
CA ALA A 29 48.77 52.45 31.92
C ALA A 29 50.23 52.22 31.53
N THR A 30 50.74 50.97 31.59
CA THR A 30 52.11 50.64 31.15
C THR A 30 52.28 50.77 29.65
N ALA A 31 51.28 50.38 28.84
CA ALA A 31 51.29 50.58 27.39
C ALA A 31 51.31 52.07 27.02
N VAL A 32 50.48 52.90 27.66
CA VAL A 32 50.40 54.34 27.41
C VAL A 32 51.68 55.04 27.85
N LEU A 33 52.20 54.75 29.06
CA LEU A 33 53.47 55.29 29.54
C LEU A 33 54.63 54.86 28.65
N GLY A 34 54.66 53.58 28.24
CA GLY A 34 55.64 53.04 27.31
C GLY A 34 55.62 53.77 25.96
N LEU A 35 54.45 53.89 25.33
CA LEU A 35 54.28 54.60 24.06
C LEU A 35 54.63 56.09 24.18
N LEU A 36 54.19 56.78 25.23
CA LEU A 36 54.53 58.19 25.47
C LEU A 36 56.03 58.37 25.68
N SER A 37 56.70 57.47 26.41
CA SER A 37 58.15 57.51 26.58
C SER A 37 58.88 57.30 25.25
N ILE A 38 58.44 56.33 24.42
CA ILE A 38 59.02 56.07 23.10
C ILE A 38 58.82 57.27 22.17
N LEU A 39 57.64 57.88 22.19
CA LEU A 39 57.32 59.08 21.40
C LEU A 39 58.14 60.28 21.86
N TRP A 40 58.28 60.49 23.17
CA TRP A 40 59.04 61.60 23.74
C TRP A 40 60.54 61.47 23.46
N LEU A 41 61.13 60.29 23.69
CA LEU A 41 62.55 60.01 23.41
C LEU A 41 62.89 60.02 21.92
N ASN A 42 61.91 59.84 21.03
CA ASN A 42 62.13 59.83 19.58
C ASN A 42 61.45 60.98 18.85
N ARG A 43 61.01 62.05 19.54
CA ARG A 43 60.24 63.17 18.95
C ARG A 43 60.89 63.77 17.70
N ASP A 44 62.22 63.89 17.69
CA ASP A 44 63.00 64.45 16.59
C ASP A 44 63.37 63.40 15.51
N ARG A 45 63.21 62.10 15.82
CA ARG A 45 63.56 60.96 14.96
C ARG A 45 62.36 60.35 14.25
N LEU A 46 61.13 60.60 14.72
CA LEU A 46 59.91 60.07 14.13
C LEU A 46 59.76 60.47 12.64
N THR A 47 60.15 61.67 12.24
CA THR A 47 60.00 62.12 10.84
C THR A 47 61.07 61.59 9.87
N ARG A 48 62.17 61.01 10.35
CA ARG A 48 63.30 60.57 9.50
C ARG A 48 63.54 59.05 9.51
N GLN A 49 63.21 58.33 10.59
CA GLN A 49 63.43 56.87 10.71
C GLN A 49 62.35 56.20 11.59
N MET A 50 61.21 55.86 11.01
CA MET A 50 60.04 55.31 11.73
C MET A 50 60.20 53.85 12.20
N LEU A 51 61.04 53.06 11.52
CA LEU A 51 61.06 51.59 11.73
C LEU A 51 61.48 51.16 13.15
N GLY A 52 62.48 51.82 13.73
CA GLY A 52 62.97 51.50 15.09
C GLY A 52 61.94 51.80 16.20
N PRO A 53 61.38 53.02 16.25
CA PRO A 53 60.28 53.35 17.16
C PRO A 53 59.08 52.41 17.03
N VAL A 54 58.68 52.05 15.80
CA VAL A 54 57.57 51.12 15.54
C VAL A 54 57.88 49.73 16.11
N LEU A 55 59.06 49.18 15.86
CA LEU A 55 59.48 47.88 16.42
C LEU A 55 59.49 47.87 17.96
N ARG A 56 59.91 48.97 18.59
CA ARG A 56 59.83 49.10 20.07
C ARG A 56 58.42 49.22 20.57
N SER A 57 57.56 49.97 19.90
CA SER A 57 56.15 50.09 20.25
C SER A 57 55.45 48.73 20.16
N VAL A 58 55.73 47.95 19.12
CA VAL A 58 55.20 46.57 18.97
C VAL A 58 55.71 45.67 20.09
N ALA A 59 57.01 45.69 20.40
CA ALA A 59 57.57 44.88 21.49
C ALA A 59 56.97 45.27 22.87
N TRP A 60 56.79 46.56 23.13
CA TRP A 60 56.18 47.04 24.37
C TRP A 60 54.70 46.72 24.48
N LEU A 61 53.95 46.82 23.39
CA LEU A 61 52.55 46.43 23.35
C LEU A 61 52.38 44.92 23.57
N LEU A 62 53.27 44.09 23.01
CA LEU A 62 53.29 42.65 23.28
C LEU A 62 53.56 42.34 24.75
N LEU A 63 54.54 43.02 25.38
CA LEU A 63 54.83 42.85 26.80
C LEU A 63 53.68 43.34 27.70
N ALA A 64 53.05 44.46 27.34
CA ALA A 64 51.87 44.96 28.04
C ALA A 64 50.67 44.02 27.88
N ALA A 65 50.49 43.41 26.70
CA ALA A 65 49.47 42.40 26.48
C ALA A 65 49.71 41.14 27.34
N CYS A 66 50.96 40.75 27.58
CA CYS A 66 51.28 39.63 28.49
C CYS A 66 50.81 39.87 29.93
N LEU A 67 50.77 41.13 30.41
CA LEU A 67 50.27 41.45 31.77
C LEU A 67 48.79 41.12 31.96
N VAL A 68 48.02 41.07 30.86
CA VAL A 68 46.57 40.81 30.89
C VAL A 68 46.26 39.30 30.91
N ASN A 69 47.30 38.45 30.89
CA ASN A 69 47.20 36.99 30.83
C ASN A 69 46.20 36.50 29.76
N PRO A 70 46.50 36.72 28.47
CA PRO A 70 45.59 36.33 27.40
C PRO A 70 45.47 34.81 27.32
N LEU A 71 44.26 34.30 27.48
CA LEU A 71 43.95 32.87 27.44
C LEU A 71 43.33 32.52 26.08
N TRP A 72 43.84 31.46 25.47
CA TRP A 72 43.20 30.78 24.35
C TRP A 72 42.28 29.70 24.91
N SER A 73 40.97 29.82 24.68
CA SER A 73 39.96 28.89 25.19
C SER A 73 39.35 28.04 24.06
N SER A 74 39.35 26.72 24.23
CA SER A 74 38.74 25.71 23.35
C SER A 74 37.89 24.75 24.18
N SER A 75 36.76 24.29 23.66
CA SER A 75 35.97 23.22 24.26
C SER A 75 36.55 21.86 23.89
N ARG A 76 36.59 20.91 24.85
CA ARG A 76 36.85 19.49 24.58
C ARG A 76 35.81 18.65 25.32
N PRO A 77 35.33 17.52 24.78
CA PRO A 77 34.44 16.61 25.50
C PRO A 77 35.03 16.20 26.85
N ARG A 78 34.21 16.19 27.90
CA ARG A 78 34.63 15.67 29.21
C ARG A 78 34.74 14.16 29.14
N SER A 79 35.96 13.63 29.30
CA SER A 79 36.24 12.19 29.26
C SER A 79 35.37 11.44 30.28
N GLY A 80 34.68 10.40 29.82
CA GLY A 80 33.84 9.50 30.62
C GLY A 80 32.48 10.07 31.06
N ALA A 81 32.14 11.31 30.70
CA ALA A 81 30.85 11.92 31.07
C ALA A 81 29.78 11.85 29.98
N ASN A 82 30.18 11.63 28.72
CA ASN A 82 29.28 11.50 27.59
C ASN A 82 29.05 10.01 27.27
N VAL A 83 27.81 9.66 26.99
CA VAL A 83 27.41 8.31 26.58
C VAL A 83 27.60 8.17 25.06
N LEU A 84 28.13 7.04 24.61
CA LEU A 84 28.17 6.66 23.19
C LEU A 84 27.40 5.35 23.03
N ALA A 85 26.32 5.37 22.25
CA ALA A 85 25.55 4.17 21.96
C ALA A 85 26.15 3.44 20.75
N ILE A 86 26.49 2.17 20.91
CA ILE A 86 26.94 1.29 19.83
C ILE A 86 25.80 0.32 19.54
N VAL A 87 25.31 0.34 18.31
CA VAL A 87 24.18 -0.46 17.86
C VAL A 87 24.67 -1.36 16.74
N THR A 88 24.54 -2.66 16.92
CA THR A 88 24.86 -3.65 15.88
C THR A 88 23.58 -4.27 15.36
N ASP A 89 23.37 -4.17 14.06
CA ASP A 89 22.33 -4.87 13.34
C ASP A 89 22.63 -6.38 13.32
N ASN A 90 21.74 -7.18 13.91
CA ASN A 90 21.87 -8.63 14.01
C ASN A 90 20.80 -9.38 13.19
N SER A 91 20.29 -8.73 12.15
CA SER A 91 19.38 -9.35 11.19
C SER A 91 20.06 -10.40 10.30
N ARG A 92 19.23 -11.28 9.73
CA ARG A 92 19.66 -12.35 8.83
C ARG A 92 20.18 -11.83 7.49
N SER A 93 19.84 -10.62 7.06
CA SER A 93 20.43 -10.01 5.85
C SER A 93 21.96 -9.93 5.95
N GLN A 94 22.50 -9.83 7.17
CA GLN A 94 23.95 -9.85 7.41
C GLN A 94 24.60 -11.22 7.17
N LEU A 95 23.83 -12.31 7.08
CA LEU A 95 24.36 -13.63 6.73
C LEU A 95 24.63 -13.78 5.23
N VAL A 96 24.20 -12.83 4.40
CA VAL A 96 24.45 -12.88 2.96
C VAL A 96 25.94 -12.68 2.68
N SER A 97 26.46 -13.46 1.72
CA SER A 97 27.83 -13.35 1.23
C SER A 97 27.82 -12.59 -0.11
N PRO A 98 28.27 -11.32 -0.14
CA PRO A 98 28.25 -10.53 -1.37
C PRO A 98 29.16 -11.13 -2.46
N ASP A 99 30.29 -11.73 -2.09
CA ASP A 99 31.30 -12.19 -3.04
C ASP A 99 31.21 -13.71 -3.34
N GLY A 100 30.19 -14.40 -2.82
CA GLY A 100 30.03 -15.84 -2.97
C GLY A 100 31.10 -16.66 -2.22
N THR A 101 31.89 -16.00 -1.37
CA THR A 101 32.90 -16.62 -0.51
C THR A 101 32.29 -17.04 0.84
N THR A 102 33.09 -17.61 1.74
CA THR A 102 32.66 -17.92 3.12
C THR A 102 32.62 -16.70 4.05
N GLN A 103 33.00 -15.50 3.57
CA GLN A 103 32.98 -14.28 4.37
C GLN A 103 31.64 -13.55 4.21
N THR A 104 30.72 -13.79 5.15
CA THR A 104 29.44 -13.06 5.26
C THR A 104 29.65 -11.67 5.89
N ARG A 105 28.70 -10.75 5.73
CA ARG A 105 28.76 -9.42 6.41
C ARG A 105 28.83 -9.57 7.93
N ALA A 106 28.05 -10.50 8.48
CA ALA A 106 28.06 -10.89 9.88
C ALA A 106 29.46 -11.33 10.33
N ALA A 107 30.18 -12.10 9.50
CA ALA A 107 31.56 -12.48 9.79
C ALA A 107 32.50 -11.27 9.82
N GLN A 108 32.35 -10.33 8.88
CA GLN A 108 33.13 -9.07 8.88
C GLN A 108 32.87 -8.25 10.15
N PHE A 109 31.59 -8.03 10.52
CA PHE A 109 31.24 -7.32 11.75
C PHE A 109 31.76 -8.03 12.99
N THR A 110 31.64 -9.35 13.06
CA THR A 110 32.16 -10.14 14.20
C THR A 110 33.67 -9.98 14.34
N VAL A 111 34.43 -9.99 13.23
CA VAL A 111 35.88 -9.78 13.24
C VAL A 111 36.23 -8.36 13.68
N ALA A 112 35.53 -7.34 13.16
CA ALA A 112 35.74 -5.95 13.54
C ALA A 112 35.45 -5.69 15.04
N LEU A 113 34.38 -6.29 15.57
CA LEU A 113 34.01 -6.18 16.99
C LEU A 113 35.00 -6.92 17.89
N LYS A 114 35.43 -8.14 17.53
CA LYS A 114 36.47 -8.88 18.25
C LYS A 114 37.80 -8.15 18.28
N THR A 115 38.20 -7.57 17.14
CA THR A 115 39.41 -6.74 17.04
C THR A 115 39.28 -5.48 17.88
N GLY A 116 38.10 -4.86 17.89
CA GLY A 116 37.81 -3.67 18.70
C GLY A 116 37.87 -3.92 20.22
N GLU A 117 37.45 -5.08 20.70
CA GLU A 117 37.48 -5.43 22.13
C GLU A 117 38.85 -5.99 22.60
N SER A 118 39.77 -6.24 21.67
CA SER A 118 41.10 -6.79 21.95
C SER A 118 41.91 -5.93 22.95
N SER A 119 42.65 -6.61 23.83
CA SER A 119 43.61 -5.97 24.75
C SER A 119 44.89 -5.55 24.07
N GLU A 120 45.41 -6.36 23.16
CA GLU A 120 46.70 -6.15 22.51
C GLU A 120 46.64 -6.56 21.03
N PRO A 121 46.86 -5.61 20.08
CA PRO A 121 46.88 -4.16 20.28
C PRO A 121 45.56 -3.63 20.88
N VAL A 122 45.59 -2.48 21.57
CA VAL A 122 44.37 -1.89 22.16
C VAL A 122 43.39 -1.54 21.05
N GLY A 123 42.31 -2.32 20.95
CA GLY A 123 41.29 -2.17 19.93
C GLY A 123 40.52 -0.86 20.04
N TRP A 124 39.86 -0.49 18.94
CA TRP A 124 39.16 0.79 18.81
C TRP A 124 38.01 0.98 19.82
N LEU A 125 37.28 -0.10 20.18
CA LEU A 125 36.23 -0.03 21.21
C LEU A 125 36.80 0.26 22.60
N ARG A 126 37.91 -0.39 22.98
CA ARG A 126 38.56 -0.09 24.27
C ARG A 126 39.09 1.34 24.32
N ARG A 127 39.61 1.86 23.20
CA ARG A 127 40.06 3.25 23.10
C ARG A 127 38.90 4.22 23.32
N LEU A 128 37.77 3.99 22.66
CA LEU A 128 36.55 4.79 22.88
C LEU A 128 36.05 4.73 24.31
N GLY A 129 36.17 3.58 24.98
CA GLY A 129 35.81 3.41 26.40
C GLY A 129 36.65 4.22 27.39
N GLN A 130 37.78 4.81 26.95
CA GLN A 130 38.56 5.75 27.76
C GLN A 130 37.97 7.17 27.71
N ASP A 131 37.33 7.54 26.59
CA ASP A 131 36.79 8.88 26.37
C ASP A 131 35.27 8.96 26.60
N PHE A 132 34.53 7.85 26.40
CA PHE A 132 33.07 7.79 26.46
C PHE A 132 32.57 6.63 27.34
N GLU A 133 31.38 6.80 27.93
CA GLU A 133 30.64 5.70 28.54
C GLU A 133 29.92 4.89 27.45
N LEU A 134 30.45 3.69 27.14
CA LEU A 134 29.92 2.86 26.06
C LEU A 134 28.67 2.08 26.47
N ARG A 135 27.60 2.22 25.69
CA ARG A 135 26.36 1.45 25.83
C ARG A 135 26.14 0.62 24.58
N ARG A 136 26.09 -0.71 24.73
CA ARG A 136 26.04 -1.66 23.62
C ARG A 136 24.61 -2.16 23.42
N TYR A 137 24.19 -2.19 22.16
CA TYR A 137 22.87 -2.61 21.75
C TYR A 137 22.95 -3.50 20.51
N THR A 138 22.00 -4.41 20.41
CA THR A 138 21.71 -5.15 19.17
C THR A 138 20.33 -4.75 18.67
N VAL A 139 20.16 -4.73 17.36
CA VAL A 139 18.89 -4.44 16.69
C VAL A 139 18.56 -5.51 15.67
N ALA A 140 17.38 -6.10 15.84
CA ALA A 140 16.67 -6.86 14.83
C ALA A 140 15.21 -6.35 14.81
N ASP A 141 14.26 -7.13 15.31
CA ASP A 141 12.85 -6.70 15.46
C ASP A 141 12.68 -5.61 16.55
N ARG A 142 13.63 -5.55 17.50
CA ARG A 142 13.64 -4.59 18.62
C ARG A 142 15.05 -4.31 19.11
N LEU A 143 15.21 -3.18 19.80
CA LEU A 143 16.45 -2.76 20.42
C LEU A 143 16.68 -3.48 21.77
N LEU A 144 17.72 -4.32 21.84
CA LEU A 144 18.13 -5.03 23.06
C LEU A 144 19.48 -4.52 23.56
N GLN A 145 19.63 -4.36 24.88
CA GLN A 145 20.92 -4.01 25.47
C GLN A 145 21.72 -5.27 25.74
N THR A 146 23.00 -5.27 25.35
CA THR A 146 23.92 -6.39 25.61
C THR A 146 25.16 -5.92 26.37
N GLU A 147 25.81 -6.82 27.09
CA GLU A 147 27.11 -6.54 27.72
C GLU A 147 28.26 -6.68 26.73
N ARG A 148 28.12 -7.57 25.73
CA ARG A 148 29.17 -7.95 24.79
C ARG A 148 28.62 -8.06 23.37
N LEU A 149 29.39 -7.58 22.39
CA LEU A 149 29.01 -7.59 20.97
C LEU A 149 29.71 -8.71 20.17
N ASP A 150 30.73 -9.38 20.74
CA ASP A 150 31.53 -10.38 20.04
C ASP A 150 30.86 -11.76 19.88
N ALA A 151 29.78 -12.00 20.62
CA ALA A 151 29.03 -13.25 20.65
C ALA A 151 27.57 -13.09 20.17
N VAL A 152 27.30 -12.08 19.35
CA VAL A 152 25.95 -11.81 18.81
C VAL A 152 25.61 -12.84 17.74
N GLU A 153 24.44 -13.46 17.87
CA GLU A 153 23.85 -14.33 16.85
C GLU A 153 23.02 -13.48 15.87
N PHE A 154 23.16 -13.77 14.58
CA PHE A 154 22.51 -13.04 13.49
C PHE A 154 21.24 -13.79 13.03
N ASP A 155 20.31 -13.98 13.96
CA ASP A 155 19.08 -14.77 13.76
C ASP A 155 17.83 -13.91 13.54
N GLY A 156 17.96 -12.58 13.61
CA GLY A 156 16.87 -11.62 13.49
C GLY A 156 16.15 -11.65 12.14
N HIS A 157 14.82 -11.69 12.18
CA HIS A 157 13.98 -11.79 10.97
C HIS A 157 13.68 -10.43 10.33
N ALA A 158 14.03 -9.33 11.00
CA ALA A 158 13.82 -7.98 10.53
C ALA A 158 14.93 -7.02 11.00
N SER A 159 15.16 -5.97 10.23
CA SER A 159 15.98 -4.81 10.57
C SER A 159 15.12 -3.58 10.92
N SER A 160 14.56 -3.53 12.13
CA SER A 160 13.72 -2.40 12.59
C SER A 160 14.55 -1.19 13.07
N LEU A 161 15.33 -0.61 12.15
CA LEU A 161 16.31 0.45 12.44
C LEU A 161 15.65 1.77 12.89
N ASN A 162 14.51 2.15 12.32
CA ASN A 162 13.84 3.41 12.66
C ASN A 162 13.24 3.34 14.08
N SER A 163 12.59 2.23 14.42
CA SER A 163 12.04 1.98 15.75
C SER A 163 13.15 1.93 16.83
N ALA A 164 14.32 1.40 16.48
CA ALA A 164 15.49 1.37 17.34
C ALA A 164 16.05 2.77 17.61
N LEU A 165 16.20 3.60 16.58
CA LEU A 165 16.60 5.00 16.73
C LEU A 165 15.60 5.80 17.59
N ARG A 166 14.30 5.59 17.39
CA ARG A 166 13.24 6.20 18.22
C ARG A 166 13.35 5.76 19.68
N SER A 167 13.58 4.47 19.92
CA SER A 167 13.76 3.91 21.25
C SER A 167 15.00 4.50 21.96
N LEU A 168 16.10 4.74 21.23
CA LEU A 168 17.29 5.40 21.75
C LEU A 168 17.03 6.87 22.09
N GLN A 169 16.35 7.60 21.21
CA GLN A 169 15.98 9.00 21.43
C GLN A 169 15.15 9.17 22.71
N GLN A 170 14.13 8.31 22.89
CA GLN A 170 13.28 8.33 24.08
C GLN A 170 14.05 7.93 25.34
N ARG A 171 14.88 6.88 25.27
CA ARG A 171 15.65 6.37 26.41
C ARG A 171 16.67 7.39 26.93
N TYR A 172 17.32 8.14 26.05
CA TYR A 172 18.37 9.11 26.39
C TYR A 172 17.87 10.56 26.44
N GLN A 173 16.56 10.77 26.48
CA GLN A 173 16.00 12.12 26.59
C GLN A 173 16.49 12.80 27.88
N GLY A 174 17.19 13.93 27.75
CA GLY A 174 17.80 14.65 28.87
C GLY A 174 19.11 14.05 29.41
N GLN A 175 19.66 13.04 28.75
CA GLN A 175 20.98 12.47 29.06
C GLN A 175 22.04 12.90 28.03
N PRO A 176 23.33 12.95 28.39
CA PRO A 176 24.41 13.42 27.51
C PRO A 176 24.85 12.33 26.52
N LEU A 177 24.01 12.03 25.51
CA LEU A 177 24.35 11.13 24.42
C LEU A 177 25.17 11.87 23.34
N ALA A 178 26.46 11.55 23.20
CA ALA A 178 27.35 12.20 22.24
C ALA A 178 27.13 11.75 20.79
N GLY A 179 26.64 10.53 20.59
CA GLY A 179 26.40 9.99 19.26
C GLY A 179 25.95 8.53 19.28
N ILE A 180 25.58 8.04 18.11
CA ILE A 180 25.17 6.65 17.88
C ILE A 180 26.07 6.05 16.80
N LEU A 181 26.85 5.03 17.12
CA LEU A 181 27.60 4.25 16.16
C LEU A 181 26.74 3.06 15.72
N LEU A 182 26.34 3.02 14.44
CA LEU A 182 25.38 2.05 13.93
C LEU A 182 26.05 1.12 12.90
N LEU A 183 26.28 -0.14 13.24
CA LEU A 183 26.79 -1.15 12.30
C LEU A 183 25.61 -1.80 11.59
N THR A 184 25.42 -1.51 10.31
CA THR A 184 24.26 -1.99 9.50
C THR A 184 24.57 -1.91 8.01
N ASP A 185 23.80 -2.62 7.19
CA ASP A 185 23.77 -2.45 5.73
C ASP A 185 22.69 -1.43 5.26
N GLY A 186 21.89 -0.89 6.18
CA GLY A 186 20.89 0.14 5.93
C GLY A 186 19.58 -0.36 5.32
N ASN A 187 19.38 -1.68 5.20
CA ASN A 187 18.16 -2.26 4.67
C ASN A 187 17.06 -2.32 5.76
N ALA A 188 16.50 -1.17 6.13
CA ALA A 188 15.44 -1.10 7.13
C ALA A 188 14.12 -1.74 6.64
N THR A 189 13.50 -2.59 7.47
CA THR A 189 12.20 -3.23 7.17
C THR A 189 11.00 -2.50 7.78
N ASP A 190 11.23 -1.54 8.67
CA ASP A 190 10.19 -0.74 9.33
C ASP A 190 9.83 0.57 8.59
N GLY A 191 10.14 0.62 7.29
CA GLY A 191 9.74 1.69 6.38
C GLY A 191 10.77 2.82 6.21
N ALA A 192 10.29 3.95 5.71
CA ALA A 192 11.13 5.12 5.45
C ALA A 192 11.49 5.87 6.75
N VAL A 193 12.66 6.51 6.77
CA VAL A 193 13.13 7.26 7.93
C VAL A 193 12.27 8.51 8.15
N ASP A 194 11.82 8.71 9.38
CA ASP A 194 11.09 9.91 9.79
C ASP A 194 12.05 11.13 9.87
N PRO A 195 11.90 12.16 9.02
CA PRO A 195 12.78 13.33 9.04
C PRO A 195 12.71 14.14 10.33
N GLU A 196 11.60 14.10 11.06
CA GLU A 196 11.46 14.83 12.34
C GLU A 196 12.20 14.09 13.46
N LEU A 197 12.23 12.76 13.44
CA LEU A 197 13.04 11.96 14.36
C LEU A 197 14.53 12.27 14.20
N LEU A 198 15.01 12.38 12.95
CA LEU A 198 16.44 12.64 12.67
C LEU A 198 16.93 13.97 13.25
N LYS A 199 16.09 15.00 13.29
CA LYS A 199 16.44 16.30 13.89
C LYS A 199 16.60 16.25 15.41
N LEU A 200 15.96 15.28 16.06
CA LEU A 200 15.97 15.09 17.51
C LEU A 200 17.09 14.17 17.98
N LEU A 201 17.75 13.47 17.05
CA LEU A 201 18.83 12.54 17.34
C LEU A 201 20.18 13.25 17.41
N PRO A 202 21.11 12.74 18.23
CA PRO A 202 22.52 13.14 18.14
C PRO A 202 23.14 12.59 16.83
N PRO A 203 24.38 13.01 16.49
CA PRO A 203 25.08 12.49 15.31
C PRO A 203 25.10 10.97 15.25
N VAL A 204 24.56 10.43 14.16
CA VAL A 204 24.57 8.99 13.86
C VAL A 204 25.72 8.71 12.91
N TYR A 205 26.55 7.73 13.24
CA TYR A 205 27.70 7.28 12.46
C TYR A 205 27.44 5.86 11.98
N PRO A 206 26.84 5.70 10.79
CA PRO A 206 26.68 4.39 10.21
C PRO A 206 28.03 3.81 9.75
N VAL A 207 28.25 2.54 10.10
CA VAL A 207 29.40 1.75 9.69
C VAL A 207 28.89 0.63 8.78
N VAL A 208 29.21 0.71 7.50
CA VAL A 208 28.73 -0.23 6.47
C VAL A 208 29.79 -1.29 6.16
N PRO A 209 29.38 -2.53 5.82
CA PRO A 209 30.33 -3.58 5.44
C PRO A 209 31.03 -3.22 4.12
N SER A 210 32.25 -3.73 3.92
CA SER A 210 33.01 -3.48 2.70
C SER A 210 32.34 -4.16 1.50
N GLU A 211 32.07 -3.39 0.44
CA GLU A 211 31.41 -3.89 -0.77
C GLU A 211 32.43 -4.48 -1.76
N GLY A 212 32.36 -5.79 -1.97
CA GLY A 212 33.09 -6.49 -3.04
C GLY A 212 32.25 -6.71 -4.30
N PRO A 213 32.75 -7.48 -5.30
CA PRO A 213 31.98 -7.81 -6.50
C PRO A 213 30.76 -8.67 -6.15
N LEU A 214 29.57 -8.10 -6.39
CA LEU A 214 28.30 -8.78 -6.12
C LEU A 214 28.15 -10.07 -6.93
N THR A 215 27.83 -11.15 -6.22
CA THR A 215 27.31 -12.39 -6.79
C THR A 215 25.96 -12.12 -7.44
N ALA A 216 25.66 -12.86 -8.51
CA ALA A 216 24.36 -12.76 -9.16
C ALA A 216 23.24 -13.12 -8.17
N ASP A 217 22.12 -12.42 -8.23
CA ASP A 217 20.98 -12.65 -7.33
C ASP A 217 19.67 -12.34 -8.08
N ALA A 218 18.68 -13.23 -7.98
CA ALA A 218 17.38 -13.05 -8.59
C ALA A 218 16.25 -13.13 -7.55
N ALA A 219 15.76 -11.97 -7.15
CA ALA A 219 14.67 -11.84 -6.20
C ALA A 219 13.32 -11.67 -6.88
N VAL A 220 12.25 -12.05 -6.18
CA VAL A 220 10.90 -11.56 -6.52
C VAL A 220 10.88 -10.04 -6.29
N GLY A 221 10.78 -9.28 -7.38
CA GLY A 221 10.78 -7.83 -7.33
C GLY A 221 9.37 -7.26 -7.12
N GLN A 222 9.00 -6.27 -7.93
CA GLN A 222 7.67 -5.67 -7.85
C GLN A 222 6.63 -6.63 -8.41
N TRP A 223 5.54 -6.80 -7.67
CA TRP A 223 4.40 -7.58 -8.11
C TRP A 223 3.11 -6.79 -7.91
N THR A 224 2.15 -7.00 -8.79
CA THR A 224 0.81 -6.42 -8.66
C THR A 224 -0.22 -7.50 -8.96
N VAL A 225 -1.24 -7.57 -8.12
CA VAL A 225 -2.41 -8.41 -8.32
C VAL A 225 -3.53 -7.50 -8.79
N SER A 226 -4.03 -7.73 -10.00
CA SER A 226 -5.27 -7.11 -10.44
C SER A 226 -6.35 -8.18 -10.53
N GLN A 227 -7.43 -7.97 -9.78
CA GLN A 227 -8.63 -8.77 -9.92
C GLN A 227 -9.58 -8.06 -10.88
N SER A 228 -9.96 -8.73 -11.95
CA SER A 228 -11.02 -8.26 -12.84
C SER A 228 -12.29 -9.03 -12.52
N ALA A 229 -13.36 -8.29 -12.20
CA ALA A 229 -14.68 -8.89 -12.13
C ALA A 229 -15.18 -9.34 -13.52
N PHE A 230 -14.50 -9.01 -14.61
CA PHE A 230 -15.05 -9.09 -15.98
C PHE A 230 -14.35 -10.08 -16.90
N ASP A 231 -13.23 -10.65 -16.47
CA ASP A 231 -12.47 -11.59 -17.29
C ASP A 231 -12.89 -13.05 -16.99
N ASP A 232 -12.69 -13.93 -17.98
CA ASP A 232 -12.78 -15.38 -17.80
C ASP A 232 -11.64 -15.86 -16.88
N ALA A 233 -10.49 -15.15 -16.87
CA ALA A 233 -9.42 -15.30 -15.89
C ALA A 233 -9.41 -14.10 -14.90
N PRO A 234 -10.19 -14.15 -13.80
CA PRO A 234 -10.42 -13.00 -12.92
C PRO A 234 -9.17 -12.51 -12.17
N VAL A 235 -8.05 -13.24 -12.19
CA VAL A 235 -6.82 -12.87 -11.48
C VAL A 235 -5.69 -12.75 -12.49
N THR A 236 -5.16 -11.53 -12.62
CA THR A 236 -3.93 -11.28 -13.36
C THR A 236 -2.83 -10.90 -12.36
N LEU A 237 -1.74 -11.66 -12.39
CA LEU A 237 -0.53 -11.38 -11.62
C LEU A 237 0.52 -10.81 -12.57
N GLN A 238 0.98 -9.60 -12.28
CA GLN A 238 2.05 -8.97 -13.04
C GLN A 238 3.30 -8.88 -12.16
N ILE A 239 4.39 -9.49 -12.61
CA ILE A 239 5.62 -9.66 -11.83
C ILE A 239 6.80 -9.11 -12.62
N THR A 240 7.60 -8.28 -11.95
CA THR A 240 8.89 -7.78 -12.44
C THR A 240 9.98 -8.27 -11.49
N PRO A 241 10.72 -9.34 -11.84
CA PRO A 241 11.84 -9.83 -11.06
C PRO A 241 12.90 -8.75 -10.86
N ARG A 242 13.57 -8.76 -9.71
CA ARG A 242 14.73 -7.91 -9.43
C ARG A 242 15.97 -8.77 -9.63
N ILE A 243 16.92 -8.27 -10.44
CA ILE A 243 18.17 -8.98 -10.73
C ILE A 243 19.32 -8.07 -10.35
N GLU A 244 20.26 -8.60 -9.58
CA GLU A 244 21.47 -7.91 -9.14
C GLU A 244 22.70 -8.76 -9.49
N GLY A 245 23.87 -8.13 -9.64
CA GLY A 245 25.14 -8.83 -9.88
C GLY A 245 25.35 -9.49 -11.26
N THR A 246 24.36 -9.48 -12.17
CA THR A 246 24.53 -10.01 -13.54
C THR A 246 23.71 -9.30 -14.61
N THR A 247 24.21 -9.30 -15.85
CA THR A 247 23.48 -8.86 -17.06
C THR A 247 23.30 -9.99 -18.08
N ASN A 248 23.79 -11.20 -17.77
CA ASN A 248 23.81 -12.35 -18.66
C ASN A 248 23.08 -13.52 -17.98
N GLY A 249 22.16 -14.15 -18.70
CA GLY A 249 21.39 -15.29 -18.20
C GLY A 249 19.93 -15.21 -18.65
N ARG A 250 19.17 -16.23 -18.24
CA ARG A 250 17.72 -16.29 -18.37
C ARG A 250 17.09 -16.39 -16.98
N ILE A 251 15.85 -15.94 -16.88
CA ILE A 251 15.07 -15.97 -15.64
C ILE A 251 13.85 -16.80 -15.91
N ARG A 252 13.62 -17.78 -15.06
CA ARG A 252 12.39 -18.57 -15.05
C ARG A 252 11.52 -18.10 -13.89
N VAL A 253 10.32 -17.62 -14.22
CA VAL A 253 9.30 -17.28 -13.23
C VAL A 253 8.22 -18.34 -13.27
N ILE A 254 8.02 -19.01 -12.14
CA ILE A 254 7.05 -20.08 -11.96
C ILE A 254 5.95 -19.54 -11.05
N LEU A 255 4.71 -19.54 -11.55
CA LEU A 255 3.52 -19.37 -10.73
C LEU A 255 3.06 -20.76 -10.28
N ALA A 256 3.01 -20.98 -8.97
CA ALA A 256 2.56 -22.22 -8.35
C ALA A 256 1.37 -21.99 -7.41
N ASP A 257 0.64 -23.06 -7.13
CA ASP A 257 -0.38 -23.07 -6.07
C ASP A 257 0.27 -23.01 -4.67
N ALA A 258 -0.56 -22.93 -3.63
CA ALA A 258 -0.10 -22.94 -2.24
C ALA A 258 0.67 -24.22 -1.83
N ALA A 259 0.52 -25.32 -2.58
CA ALA A 259 1.21 -26.58 -2.35
C ALA A 259 2.51 -26.72 -3.16
N GLY A 260 2.87 -25.70 -3.96
CA GLY A 260 4.06 -25.69 -4.81
C GLY A 260 3.88 -26.39 -6.17
N THR A 261 2.66 -26.72 -6.57
CA THR A 261 2.38 -27.28 -7.90
C THR A 261 2.44 -26.18 -8.95
N PRO A 262 3.29 -26.28 -9.98
CA PRO A 262 3.41 -25.24 -11.01
C PRO A 262 2.12 -25.16 -11.84
N ILE A 263 1.54 -23.97 -11.90
CA ILE A 263 0.37 -23.63 -12.72
C ILE A 263 0.84 -23.18 -14.11
N GLU A 264 1.77 -22.23 -14.14
CA GLU A 264 2.30 -21.64 -15.36
C GLU A 264 3.77 -21.24 -15.15
N THR A 265 4.59 -21.42 -16.19
CA THR A 265 6.01 -21.06 -16.16
C THR A 265 6.32 -20.19 -17.37
N GLN A 266 6.92 -19.03 -17.14
CA GLN A 266 7.41 -18.15 -18.19
C GLN A 266 8.92 -17.97 -18.05
N VAL A 267 9.63 -17.92 -19.17
CA VAL A 267 11.08 -17.72 -19.22
C VAL A 267 11.39 -16.50 -20.04
N ARG A 268 12.38 -15.72 -19.60
CA ARG A 268 12.80 -14.50 -20.27
C ARG A 268 14.29 -14.22 -20.07
N ASP A 269 14.90 -13.45 -20.96
CA ASP A 269 16.26 -12.97 -20.77
C ASP A 269 16.35 -11.94 -19.64
N VAL A 270 17.52 -11.87 -18.99
CA VAL A 270 17.82 -10.92 -17.89
C VAL A 270 17.76 -9.46 -18.35
N GLN A 271 18.10 -9.19 -19.61
CA GLN A 271 18.19 -7.82 -20.16
C GLN A 271 16.84 -7.21 -20.51
N ASP A 272 15.83 -8.04 -20.75
CA ASP A 272 14.47 -7.57 -20.92
C ASP A 272 13.99 -7.03 -19.56
N SER A 273 13.17 -5.98 -19.51
CA SER A 273 12.59 -5.44 -18.28
C SER A 273 11.05 -5.37 -18.32
N THR A 274 10.44 -5.92 -19.38
CA THR A 274 8.99 -6.12 -19.48
C THR A 274 8.41 -6.92 -18.30
N PRO A 275 7.25 -6.53 -17.76
CA PRO A 275 6.62 -7.30 -16.70
C PRO A 275 5.99 -8.58 -17.25
N LEU A 276 6.19 -9.71 -16.56
CA LEU A 276 5.58 -11.00 -16.90
C LEU A 276 4.14 -11.05 -16.38
N ARG A 277 3.19 -11.41 -17.23
CA ARG A 277 1.76 -11.43 -16.89
C ARG A 277 1.24 -12.86 -16.89
N PHE A 278 0.70 -13.28 -15.75
CA PHE A 278 0.07 -14.59 -15.55
C PHE A 278 -1.44 -14.39 -15.38
N ARG A 279 -2.25 -15.09 -16.17
CA ARG A 279 -3.71 -15.01 -16.12
C ARG A 279 -4.28 -16.35 -15.66
N HIS A 280 -4.95 -16.35 -14.51
CA HIS A 280 -5.46 -17.59 -13.93
C HIS A 280 -6.91 -17.44 -13.43
N ARG A 281 -7.70 -18.51 -13.60
CA ARG A 281 -9.07 -18.63 -13.08
C ARG A 281 -9.09 -19.59 -11.89
N PRO A 282 -9.15 -19.08 -10.65
CA PRO A 282 -9.24 -19.95 -9.48
C PRO A 282 -10.61 -20.66 -9.46
N VAL A 283 -10.59 -21.96 -9.16
CA VAL A 283 -11.78 -22.82 -9.14
C VAL A 283 -12.63 -22.60 -7.88
N THR A 284 -11.99 -22.23 -6.77
CA THR A 284 -12.64 -22.06 -5.46
C THR A 284 -12.89 -20.58 -5.16
N ALA A 285 -14.03 -20.29 -4.50
CA ALA A 285 -14.30 -18.99 -3.89
C ALA A 285 -13.56 -18.86 -2.54
N GLY A 286 -13.38 -17.63 -2.05
CA GLY A 286 -12.59 -17.33 -0.84
C GLY A 286 -11.12 -17.03 -1.13
N THR A 287 -10.33 -16.91 -0.07
CA THR A 287 -8.91 -16.55 -0.18
C THR A 287 -8.06 -17.70 -0.74
N VAL A 288 -7.38 -17.43 -1.84
CA VAL A 288 -6.43 -18.34 -2.50
C VAL A 288 -5.01 -17.80 -2.32
N PHE A 289 -4.05 -18.69 -2.09
CA PHE A 289 -2.63 -18.34 -2.01
C PHE A 289 -1.90 -18.88 -3.24
N TYR A 290 -1.07 -18.02 -3.83
CA TYR A 290 -0.16 -18.35 -4.91
C TYR A 290 1.27 -18.24 -4.43
N GLN A 291 2.15 -19.09 -4.93
CA GLN A 291 3.58 -18.99 -4.72
C GLN A 291 4.24 -18.59 -6.03
N ILE A 292 5.01 -17.52 -6.02
CA ILE A 292 5.89 -17.13 -7.11
C ILE A 292 7.28 -17.64 -6.77
N LYS A 293 7.93 -18.29 -7.73
CA LYS A 293 9.33 -18.67 -7.67
C LYS A 293 10.08 -18.07 -8.83
N VAL A 294 11.21 -17.42 -8.54
CA VAL A 294 12.15 -16.87 -9.52
C VAL A 294 13.43 -17.69 -9.47
N GLU A 295 13.91 -18.15 -10.63
CA GLU A 295 15.15 -18.91 -10.75
C GLU A 295 16.05 -18.27 -11.80
N LEU A 296 17.33 -18.07 -11.46
CA LEU A 296 18.33 -17.59 -12.40
C LEU A 296 19.01 -18.76 -13.13
N LEU A 297 19.04 -18.68 -14.46
CA LEU A 297 19.54 -19.73 -15.36
C LEU A 297 20.73 -19.24 -16.20
N ASN A 298 21.66 -20.15 -16.45
CA ASN A 298 22.73 -19.96 -17.39
C ASN A 298 22.21 -19.86 -18.83
N ALA A 299 22.73 -18.88 -19.58
CA ALA A 299 22.33 -18.65 -20.96
C ALA A 299 22.71 -19.81 -21.91
N ALA A 300 23.75 -20.59 -21.59
CA ALA A 300 24.28 -21.63 -22.47
C ALA A 300 23.53 -22.98 -22.36
N ASP A 301 23.07 -23.33 -21.16
CA ASP A 301 22.66 -24.69 -20.80
C ASP A 301 21.43 -24.77 -19.89
N ASP A 302 20.78 -23.65 -19.54
CA ASP A 302 19.63 -23.57 -18.64
C ASP A 302 19.85 -24.24 -17.27
N SER A 303 21.11 -24.37 -16.85
CA SER A 303 21.46 -24.80 -15.50
C SER A 303 21.30 -23.64 -14.51
N LEU A 304 20.94 -23.95 -13.25
CA LEU A 304 20.78 -22.95 -12.20
C LEU A 304 22.12 -22.24 -11.93
N GLN A 305 22.10 -20.92 -11.90
CA GLN A 305 23.25 -20.12 -11.47
C GLN A 305 23.35 -20.10 -9.94
N PRO A 306 24.56 -20.03 -9.38
CA PRO A 306 24.73 -19.77 -7.95
C PRO A 306 24.25 -18.35 -7.64
N GLU A 307 23.36 -18.23 -6.65
CA GLU A 307 22.78 -16.96 -6.22
C GLU A 307 23.28 -16.56 -4.82
N ALA A 308 23.27 -15.26 -4.51
CA ALA A 308 23.73 -14.75 -3.21
C ALA A 308 22.81 -15.20 -2.07
N THR A 309 21.50 -15.24 -2.30
CA THR A 309 20.52 -15.88 -1.41
C THR A 309 19.45 -16.59 -2.24
N LEU A 310 18.82 -17.61 -1.66
CA LEU A 310 17.67 -18.29 -2.26
C LEU A 310 16.36 -17.95 -1.54
N VAL A 311 16.43 -17.18 -0.45
CA VAL A 311 15.28 -16.85 0.40
C VAL A 311 14.37 -15.84 -0.30
N ASN A 312 14.95 -14.92 -1.08
CA ASN A 312 14.22 -13.85 -1.77
C ASN A 312 13.61 -14.30 -3.12
N ASN A 313 13.94 -15.50 -3.58
CA ASN A 313 13.44 -16.12 -4.82
C ASN A 313 11.99 -16.57 -4.74
N THR A 314 11.43 -16.71 -3.53
CA THR A 314 10.05 -17.20 -3.33
C THR A 314 9.17 -16.19 -2.61
N GLN A 315 8.02 -15.86 -3.21
CA GLN A 315 7.01 -14.96 -2.63
C GLN A 315 5.64 -15.64 -2.59
N LEU A 316 4.97 -15.59 -1.46
CA LEU A 316 3.57 -15.96 -1.29
C LEU A 316 2.69 -14.72 -1.49
N ILE A 317 1.65 -14.88 -2.29
CA ILE A 317 0.66 -13.84 -2.57
C ILE A 317 -0.71 -14.37 -2.22
N SER A 318 -1.45 -13.61 -1.42
CA SER A 318 -2.87 -13.86 -1.16
C SER A 318 -3.75 -13.12 -2.15
N VAL A 319 -4.73 -13.81 -2.70
CA VAL A 319 -5.77 -13.25 -3.57
C VAL A 319 -7.10 -13.53 -2.91
N ASP A 320 -7.71 -12.50 -2.33
CA ASP A 320 -8.99 -12.64 -1.65
C ASP A 320 -10.15 -12.49 -2.63
N ARG A 321 -11.06 -13.45 -2.62
CA ARG A 321 -12.30 -13.41 -3.38
C ARG A 321 -13.44 -13.46 -2.39
N SER A 322 -14.49 -12.67 -2.62
CA SER A 322 -15.67 -12.67 -1.75
C SER A 322 -16.12 -14.10 -1.44
N ALA A 323 -16.12 -14.46 -0.16
CA ALA A 323 -16.47 -15.80 0.29
C ALA A 323 -17.94 -16.17 -0.02
N ARG A 324 -18.80 -15.16 -0.22
CA ARG A 324 -20.22 -15.33 -0.55
C ARG A 324 -20.56 -14.86 -1.97
N PRO A 325 -21.45 -15.57 -2.69
CA PRO A 325 -21.94 -15.12 -3.99
C PRO A 325 -22.81 -13.87 -3.81
N LYS A 326 -22.69 -12.93 -4.75
CA LYS A 326 -23.49 -11.71 -4.79
C LYS A 326 -24.91 -12.03 -5.24
N ARG A 327 -25.91 -11.57 -4.49
CA ARG A 327 -27.33 -11.91 -4.73
C ARG A 327 -27.97 -10.85 -5.62
N ILE A 328 -28.62 -11.28 -6.70
CA ILE A 328 -29.31 -10.41 -7.65
C ILE A 328 -30.79 -10.77 -7.66
N LEU A 329 -31.67 -9.80 -7.38
CA LEU A 329 -33.11 -9.96 -7.50
C LEU A 329 -33.56 -9.56 -8.90
N TYR A 330 -34.04 -10.51 -9.67
CA TYR A 330 -34.64 -10.27 -10.98
C TYR A 330 -36.16 -10.26 -10.85
N VAL A 331 -36.80 -9.15 -11.20
CA VAL A 331 -38.25 -8.95 -11.14
C VAL A 331 -38.78 -8.75 -12.54
N SER A 332 -39.80 -9.53 -12.93
CA SER A 332 -40.40 -9.39 -14.25
C SER A 332 -41.92 -9.48 -14.25
N GLY A 333 -42.53 -8.70 -15.13
CA GLY A 333 -43.98 -8.65 -15.31
C GLY A 333 -44.56 -9.85 -16.07
N ARG A 334 -43.71 -10.66 -16.73
CA ARG A 334 -44.10 -11.89 -17.43
C ARG A 334 -42.92 -12.85 -17.63
N PRO A 335 -43.16 -14.16 -17.81
CA PRO A 335 -42.10 -15.09 -18.19
C PRO A 335 -41.52 -14.73 -19.58
N ASN A 336 -40.21 -14.48 -19.65
CA ASN A 336 -39.52 -14.14 -20.89
C ASN A 336 -38.27 -15.00 -21.12
N TRP A 337 -37.71 -14.93 -22.34
CA TRP A 337 -36.53 -15.70 -22.71
C TRP A 337 -35.24 -15.09 -22.14
N ASP A 338 -35.19 -13.77 -21.93
CA ASP A 338 -34.06 -13.08 -21.35
C ASP A 338 -33.75 -13.59 -19.95
N PHE A 339 -34.74 -13.69 -19.07
CA PHE A 339 -34.58 -14.30 -17.74
C PHE A 339 -33.96 -15.69 -17.82
N LYS A 340 -34.48 -16.56 -18.71
CA LYS A 340 -34.02 -17.95 -18.84
C LYS A 340 -32.54 -18.01 -19.21
N PHE A 341 -32.09 -17.23 -20.19
CA PHE A 341 -30.70 -17.27 -20.64
C PHE A 341 -29.77 -16.54 -19.68
N LEU A 342 -30.22 -15.43 -19.10
CA LEU A 342 -29.45 -14.67 -18.13
C LEU A 342 -29.24 -15.49 -16.85
N ARG A 343 -30.30 -16.11 -16.31
CA ARG A 343 -30.20 -17.04 -15.17
C ARG A 343 -29.22 -18.18 -15.46
N ARG A 344 -29.32 -18.83 -16.61
CA ARG A 344 -28.41 -19.92 -16.99
C ARG A 344 -26.94 -19.45 -17.07
N ALA A 345 -26.70 -18.25 -17.59
CA ALA A 345 -25.36 -17.68 -17.63
C ALA A 345 -24.81 -17.39 -16.24
N VAL A 346 -25.66 -16.88 -15.33
CA VAL A 346 -25.30 -16.55 -13.94
C VAL A 346 -25.08 -17.80 -13.08
N GLU A 347 -25.88 -18.85 -13.25
CA GLU A 347 -25.76 -20.11 -12.49
C GLU A 347 -24.40 -20.82 -12.68
N THR A 348 -23.70 -20.53 -13.78
CA THR A 348 -22.33 -21.04 -14.03
C THR A 348 -21.24 -20.28 -13.28
N ASP A 349 -21.56 -19.13 -12.68
CA ASP A 349 -20.59 -18.28 -12.00
C ASP A 349 -20.65 -18.46 -10.48
N PRO A 350 -19.56 -18.92 -9.81
CA PRO A 350 -19.56 -19.11 -8.36
C PRO A 350 -19.66 -17.81 -7.56
N LEU A 351 -19.45 -16.64 -8.19
CA LEU A 351 -19.51 -15.34 -7.52
C LEU A 351 -20.90 -14.70 -7.55
N LEU A 352 -21.85 -15.24 -8.31
CA LEU A 352 -23.16 -14.65 -8.51
C LEU A 352 -24.27 -15.64 -8.14
N SER A 353 -25.37 -15.12 -7.64
CA SER A 353 -26.60 -15.87 -7.41
C SER A 353 -27.80 -15.02 -7.84
N MET A 354 -28.71 -15.61 -8.61
CA MET A 354 -29.88 -14.90 -9.10
C MET A 354 -31.16 -15.49 -8.53
N VAL A 355 -31.98 -14.63 -7.95
CA VAL A 355 -33.33 -14.91 -7.47
C VAL A 355 -34.33 -14.32 -8.46
N GLY A 356 -35.37 -15.07 -8.83
CA GLY A 356 -36.39 -14.61 -9.77
C GLY A 356 -37.74 -14.42 -9.11
N LEU A 357 -38.35 -13.25 -9.28
CA LEU A 357 -39.74 -12.94 -8.93
C LEU A 357 -40.51 -12.59 -10.21
N ILE A 358 -41.29 -13.53 -10.72
CA ILE A 358 -41.91 -13.43 -12.04
C ILE A 358 -43.43 -13.43 -11.90
N ARG A 359 -44.09 -12.39 -12.41
CA ARG A 359 -45.55 -12.34 -12.46
C ARG A 359 -46.09 -13.20 -13.60
N ILE A 360 -47.03 -14.09 -13.29
CA ILE A 360 -47.77 -14.89 -14.30
C ILE A 360 -49.02 -14.14 -14.74
N ALA A 361 -49.74 -13.53 -13.79
CA ALA A 361 -51.04 -12.91 -14.02
C ALA A 361 -51.13 -11.56 -13.28
N ARG A 362 -51.82 -10.59 -13.90
CA ARG A 362 -52.13 -9.32 -13.27
C ARG A 362 -53.28 -9.48 -12.28
N LYS A 363 -53.37 -8.55 -11.34
CA LYS A 363 -54.53 -8.38 -10.47
C LYS A 363 -55.78 -8.08 -11.31
N GLU A 364 -56.84 -8.86 -11.14
CA GLU A 364 -58.13 -8.58 -11.75
C GLU A 364 -58.97 -7.64 -10.86
N ALA A 365 -59.82 -6.81 -11.46
CA ALA A 365 -60.66 -5.89 -10.71
C ALA A 365 -61.77 -6.65 -9.95
N LYS A 366 -62.02 -6.25 -8.70
CA LYS A 366 -62.98 -6.87 -7.74
C LYS A 366 -64.44 -7.02 -8.24
N PHE A 367 -64.78 -6.44 -9.39
CA PHE A 367 -66.14 -6.36 -9.93
C PHE A 367 -66.35 -7.14 -11.23
N ASP A 368 -65.51 -8.14 -11.54
CA ASP A 368 -65.85 -9.05 -12.63
C ASP A 368 -66.96 -10.02 -12.19
N PHE A 369 -67.97 -10.21 -13.03
CA PHE A 369 -69.20 -10.93 -12.65
C PHE A 369 -68.91 -12.41 -12.38
N ARG A 370 -69.04 -12.78 -11.10
CA ARG A 370 -68.85 -14.13 -10.52
C ARG A 370 -69.20 -15.30 -11.43
N GLY A 371 -68.25 -16.22 -11.60
CA GLY A 371 -68.54 -17.62 -11.84
C GLY A 371 -68.88 -18.35 -10.54
N ARG A 372 -70.18 -18.63 -10.29
CA ARG A 372 -70.77 -19.39 -9.17
C ARG A 372 -70.46 -18.86 -7.74
N GLU A 373 -71.49 -18.85 -6.87
CA GLU A 373 -71.34 -18.44 -5.47
C GLU A 373 -70.33 -19.32 -4.72
N GLY A 374 -69.37 -18.68 -4.04
CA GLY A 374 -68.49 -19.31 -3.05
C GLY A 374 -67.03 -19.60 -3.47
N GLN A 375 -66.57 -19.17 -4.65
CA GLN A 375 -65.16 -19.34 -5.06
C GLN A 375 -64.36 -18.05 -4.87
N THR A 376 -63.27 -18.11 -4.09
CA THR A 376 -62.32 -17.00 -3.82
C THR A 376 -60.94 -17.23 -4.43
N SER A 377 -60.62 -18.43 -4.93
CA SER A 377 -59.30 -18.80 -5.47
C SER A 377 -59.20 -18.73 -6.99
N ASN A 378 -58.06 -18.23 -7.49
CA ASN A 378 -57.81 -18.00 -8.92
C ASN A 378 -58.05 -19.24 -9.81
N SER A 379 -58.71 -19.04 -10.96
CA SER A 379 -59.10 -20.08 -11.93
C SER A 379 -57.94 -20.93 -12.47
N LEU A 380 -56.71 -20.39 -12.45
CA LEU A 380 -55.48 -21.08 -12.88
C LEU A 380 -55.15 -22.32 -12.02
N PHE A 381 -55.58 -22.36 -10.77
CA PHE A 381 -55.31 -23.48 -9.86
C PHE A 381 -56.39 -24.58 -9.91
N ARG A 382 -57.33 -24.51 -10.85
CA ARG A 382 -58.42 -25.49 -11.00
C ARG A 382 -57.87 -26.85 -11.45
N GLY A 383 -57.94 -27.85 -10.57
CA GLY A 383 -57.59 -29.24 -10.86
C GLY A 383 -56.21 -29.69 -10.37
N PHE A 384 -55.50 -28.87 -9.59
CA PHE A 384 -54.30 -29.29 -8.88
C PHE A 384 -54.68 -29.83 -7.48
N ASP A 385 -54.50 -31.13 -7.24
CA ASP A 385 -54.95 -31.87 -6.04
C ASP A 385 -54.21 -31.53 -4.72
N LYS A 386 -53.53 -30.38 -4.62
CA LYS A 386 -52.78 -29.93 -3.41
C LYS A 386 -52.76 -28.41 -3.26
N ALA A 387 -53.92 -27.77 -3.29
CA ALA A 387 -54.04 -26.33 -3.03
C ALA A 387 -54.49 -26.13 -1.58
N ASP A 388 -53.54 -25.92 -0.66
CA ASP A 388 -53.82 -25.58 0.74
C ASP A 388 -54.44 -24.16 0.79
N PRO A 389 -55.69 -23.98 1.26
CA PRO A 389 -56.42 -22.72 1.14
C PRO A 389 -55.69 -21.50 1.72
N ASP A 390 -54.77 -21.67 2.66
CA ASP A 390 -53.99 -20.58 3.27
C ASP A 390 -52.77 -20.13 2.41
N THR A 391 -52.45 -20.84 1.32
CA THR A 391 -51.32 -20.53 0.42
C THR A 391 -51.74 -20.17 -1.00
N VAL A 392 -53.04 -20.25 -1.30
CA VAL A 392 -53.58 -19.98 -2.64
C VAL A 392 -53.93 -18.50 -2.72
N GLU A 393 -53.21 -17.79 -3.59
CA GLU A 393 -53.45 -16.37 -3.87
C GLU A 393 -54.92 -16.12 -4.28
N GLU A 394 -55.54 -15.09 -3.70
CA GLU A 394 -56.92 -14.70 -4.00
C GLU A 394 -57.02 -14.09 -5.43
N TYR A 395 -58.23 -14.04 -6.01
CA TYR A 395 -58.44 -13.48 -7.36
C TYR A 395 -57.94 -12.03 -7.53
N ASP A 396 -57.82 -11.28 -6.44
CA ASP A 396 -57.43 -9.89 -6.41
C ASP A 396 -55.93 -9.67 -6.09
N GLU A 397 -55.11 -10.72 -6.13
CA GLU A 397 -53.66 -10.62 -5.99
C GLU A 397 -52.93 -11.08 -7.27
N PRO A 398 -51.81 -10.41 -7.64
CA PRO A 398 -51.04 -10.84 -8.79
C PRO A 398 -50.37 -12.19 -8.49
N VAL A 399 -50.47 -13.14 -9.42
CA VAL A 399 -49.85 -14.46 -9.23
C VAL A 399 -48.35 -14.35 -9.51
N LEU A 400 -47.52 -14.59 -8.50
CA LEU A 400 -46.06 -14.53 -8.58
C LEU A 400 -45.42 -15.93 -8.48
N ILE A 401 -44.47 -16.23 -9.36
CA ILE A 401 -43.55 -17.36 -9.24
C ILE A 401 -42.25 -16.87 -8.65
N ARG A 402 -41.78 -17.61 -7.65
CA ARG A 402 -40.50 -17.40 -6.98
C ARG A 402 -39.53 -18.50 -7.43
N LEU A 403 -38.35 -18.12 -7.89
CA LEU A 403 -37.33 -19.04 -8.40
C LEU A 403 -36.02 -18.82 -7.66
N ASN A 404 -35.38 -19.92 -7.22
CA ASN A 404 -34.11 -19.90 -6.50
C ASN A 404 -34.14 -19.08 -5.19
N VAL A 405 -35.29 -19.11 -4.50
CA VAL A 405 -35.49 -18.47 -3.19
C VAL A 405 -35.19 -19.43 -2.04
N ALA A 406 -34.76 -18.90 -0.91
CA ALA A 406 -34.68 -19.62 0.36
C ALA A 406 -36.08 -19.88 0.94
N GLU A 407 -36.17 -20.72 1.98
CA GLU A 407 -37.42 -20.95 2.70
C GLU A 407 -37.98 -19.64 3.26
N ASN A 408 -39.26 -19.36 2.98
CA ASN A 408 -39.98 -18.14 3.36
C ASN A 408 -39.52 -16.81 2.74
N GLU A 409 -38.59 -16.82 1.78
CA GLU A 409 -38.15 -15.61 1.07
C GLU A 409 -39.19 -15.16 0.01
N LEU A 410 -39.44 -13.84 -0.05
CA LEU A 410 -40.37 -13.18 -0.98
C LEU A 410 -41.83 -13.69 -0.94
N GLN A 411 -42.27 -14.30 0.17
CA GLN A 411 -43.64 -14.83 0.29
C GLN A 411 -44.71 -13.76 0.07
N SER A 412 -44.52 -12.55 0.58
CA SER A 412 -45.45 -11.42 0.38
C SER A 412 -45.25 -10.66 -0.94
N GLY A 413 -44.43 -11.20 -1.86
CA GLY A 413 -44.12 -10.56 -3.14
C GLY A 413 -42.84 -9.71 -3.08
N PHE A 414 -42.86 -8.53 -3.71
CA PHE A 414 -41.70 -7.64 -3.72
C PHE A 414 -41.44 -7.06 -2.31
N PRO A 415 -40.18 -6.97 -1.83
CA PRO A 415 -39.87 -6.54 -0.48
C PRO A 415 -40.51 -5.19 -0.11
N GLN A 416 -41.02 -5.08 1.11
CA GLN A 416 -41.62 -3.84 1.63
C GLN A 416 -40.72 -3.13 2.64
N LYS A 417 -39.72 -3.83 3.18
CA LYS A 417 -38.82 -3.31 4.20
C LYS A 417 -37.37 -3.33 3.73
N ALA A 418 -36.56 -2.46 4.31
CA ALA A 418 -35.14 -2.34 3.96
C ALA A 418 -34.36 -3.61 4.28
N GLU A 419 -34.64 -4.28 5.40
CA GLU A 419 -33.94 -5.49 5.81
C GLU A 419 -34.14 -6.64 4.80
N GLU A 420 -35.32 -6.69 4.17
CA GLU A 420 -35.67 -7.69 3.14
C GLU A 420 -35.10 -7.35 1.76
N LEU A 421 -34.97 -6.07 1.40
CA LEU A 421 -34.43 -5.66 0.09
C LEU A 421 -32.89 -5.59 0.12
N PHE A 422 -32.29 -5.15 1.22
CA PHE A 422 -30.86 -4.85 1.29
C PHE A 422 -29.99 -6.11 1.42
N GLN A 423 -30.61 -7.28 1.58
CA GLN A 423 -29.94 -8.59 1.44
C GLN A 423 -29.48 -8.88 -0.01
N TYR A 424 -30.05 -8.18 -0.99
CA TYR A 424 -29.62 -8.25 -2.39
C TYR A 424 -28.50 -7.23 -2.66
N ASP A 425 -27.59 -7.55 -3.56
CA ASP A 425 -26.53 -6.64 -4.02
C ASP A 425 -26.96 -5.85 -5.27
N ALA A 426 -27.90 -6.41 -6.05
CA ALA A 426 -28.47 -5.73 -7.20
C ALA A 426 -29.91 -6.17 -7.52
N ILE A 427 -30.60 -5.32 -8.28
CA ILE A 427 -31.99 -5.54 -8.73
C ILE A 427 -32.05 -5.34 -10.24
N VAL A 428 -32.71 -6.26 -10.93
CA VAL A 428 -33.00 -6.19 -12.36
C VAL A 428 -34.52 -6.11 -12.53
N ILE A 429 -35.00 -5.08 -13.22
CA ILE A 429 -36.41 -4.90 -13.57
C ILE A 429 -36.56 -5.16 -15.06
N ASP A 430 -37.39 -6.14 -15.42
CA ASP A 430 -37.60 -6.52 -16.82
C ASP A 430 -39.09 -6.61 -17.17
N ASP A 431 -39.52 -5.74 -18.08
CA ASP A 431 -40.86 -5.70 -18.66
C ASP A 431 -41.97 -5.68 -17.63
N LEU A 432 -41.94 -4.65 -16.79
CA LEU A 432 -42.80 -4.48 -15.62
C LEU A 432 -43.16 -3.01 -15.45
N GLU A 433 -44.44 -2.71 -15.32
CA GLU A 433 -44.98 -1.35 -15.17
C GLU A 433 -44.72 -0.75 -13.78
N ALA A 434 -44.69 0.59 -13.69
CA ALA A 434 -44.45 1.30 -12.43
C ALA A 434 -45.54 1.00 -11.37
N ASP A 435 -46.79 0.81 -11.80
CA ASP A 435 -47.94 0.52 -10.94
C ASP A 435 -47.83 -0.82 -10.18
N PHE A 436 -46.88 -1.69 -10.56
CA PHE A 436 -46.57 -2.88 -9.78
C PHE A 436 -46.01 -2.53 -8.39
N PHE A 437 -45.23 -1.45 -8.29
CA PHE A 437 -44.57 -1.05 -7.05
C PHE A 437 -45.47 -0.11 -6.24
N LEU A 438 -45.53 -0.33 -4.93
CA LEU A 438 -46.09 0.65 -4.01
C LEU A 438 -45.17 1.89 -3.93
N ALA A 439 -45.72 3.05 -3.57
CA ALA A 439 -44.95 4.29 -3.44
C ALA A 439 -43.76 4.15 -2.47
N ASP A 440 -43.96 3.45 -1.35
CA ASP A 440 -42.91 3.17 -0.36
C ASP A 440 -41.84 2.23 -0.93
N GLN A 441 -42.21 1.25 -1.77
CA GLN A 441 -41.27 0.34 -2.43
C GLN A 441 -40.42 1.06 -3.48
N MET A 442 -40.99 2.02 -4.22
CA MET A 442 -40.22 2.84 -5.14
C MET A 442 -39.20 3.72 -4.40
N THR A 443 -39.59 4.29 -3.26
CA THR A 443 -38.69 5.06 -2.40
C THR A 443 -37.60 4.15 -1.81
N LEU A 444 -37.96 2.94 -1.40
CA LEU A 444 -37.01 1.94 -0.93
C LEU A 444 -35.98 1.53 -2.00
N LEU A 445 -36.42 1.39 -3.25
CA LEU A 445 -35.54 1.17 -4.40
C LEU A 445 -34.58 2.35 -4.64
N TYR A 446 -35.06 3.57 -4.43
CA TYR A 446 -34.21 4.77 -4.48
C TYR A 446 -33.12 4.75 -3.41
N ASP A 447 -33.47 4.41 -2.16
CA ASP A 447 -32.51 4.30 -1.06
C ASP A 447 -31.55 3.12 -1.22
N PHE A 448 -32.04 2.01 -1.78
CA PHE A 448 -31.24 0.84 -2.12
C PHE A 448 -30.05 1.20 -3.03
N VAL A 449 -30.29 2.01 -4.06
CA VAL A 449 -29.23 2.45 -4.97
C VAL A 449 -28.42 3.58 -4.34
N SER A 450 -29.08 4.63 -3.85
CA SER A 450 -28.40 5.87 -3.47
C SER A 450 -27.62 5.77 -2.16
N GLN A 451 -28.17 5.11 -1.14
CA GLN A 451 -27.60 5.04 0.22
C GLN A 451 -26.90 3.71 0.51
N ARG A 452 -27.57 2.60 0.20
CA ARG A 452 -27.05 1.23 0.38
C ARG A 452 -25.95 0.90 -0.63
N GLY A 453 -25.98 1.53 -1.81
CA GLY A 453 -24.99 1.35 -2.86
C GLY A 453 -25.21 0.13 -3.76
N GLY A 454 -26.44 -0.38 -3.81
CA GLY A 454 -26.81 -1.49 -4.69
C GLY A 454 -26.85 -1.10 -6.17
N GLY A 455 -26.84 -2.10 -7.04
CA GLY A 455 -26.98 -1.92 -8.48
C GLY A 455 -28.44 -2.03 -8.96
N LEU A 456 -28.88 -1.15 -9.86
CA LEU A 456 -30.19 -1.27 -10.53
C LEU A 456 -30.03 -1.36 -12.05
N LEU A 457 -30.63 -2.38 -12.68
CA LEU A 457 -30.67 -2.50 -14.13
C LEU A 457 -32.13 -2.59 -14.58
N MET A 458 -32.54 -1.70 -15.49
CA MET A 458 -33.83 -1.85 -16.17
C MET A 458 -33.62 -2.34 -17.60
N MET A 459 -34.35 -3.39 -17.97
CA MET A 459 -34.31 -3.99 -19.29
C MET A 459 -35.50 -3.53 -20.14
N ALA A 460 -35.27 -3.44 -21.45
CA ALA A 460 -36.27 -3.07 -22.44
C ALA A 460 -37.39 -4.11 -22.51
N GLY A 461 -38.60 -3.59 -22.66
CA GLY A 461 -39.84 -4.33 -22.55
C GLY A 461 -41.02 -3.49 -23.03
N GLN A 462 -42.16 -4.13 -23.22
CA GLN A 462 -43.40 -3.45 -23.57
C GLN A 462 -43.90 -2.54 -22.45
N GLU A 463 -43.61 -2.89 -21.20
CA GLU A 463 -44.02 -2.20 -19.99
C GLU A 463 -42.84 -1.58 -19.23
N SER A 464 -41.69 -1.42 -19.89
CA SER A 464 -40.50 -0.78 -19.31
C SER A 464 -40.43 0.72 -19.64
N PHE A 465 -39.60 1.46 -18.90
CA PHE A 465 -39.24 2.84 -19.21
C PHE A 465 -40.45 3.79 -19.36
N ALA A 466 -40.51 4.57 -20.44
CA ALA A 466 -41.61 5.50 -20.69
C ALA A 466 -42.93 4.78 -21.00
N GLN A 467 -42.88 3.55 -21.52
CA GLN A 467 -44.07 2.73 -21.79
C GLN A 467 -44.65 2.11 -20.52
N GLY A 468 -43.83 1.95 -19.48
CA GLY A 468 -44.24 1.53 -18.13
C GLY A 468 -44.60 2.65 -17.17
N ASP A 469 -44.79 3.88 -17.66
CA ASP A 469 -45.13 5.07 -16.87
C ASP A 469 -44.14 5.47 -15.76
N TYR A 470 -42.85 5.11 -15.89
CA TYR A 470 -41.81 5.46 -14.90
C TYR A 470 -41.39 6.95 -14.89
N SER A 471 -41.88 7.78 -15.82
CA SER A 471 -41.40 9.17 -15.99
C SER A 471 -41.48 10.06 -14.74
N ARG A 472 -42.49 9.84 -13.87
CA ARG A 472 -42.75 10.64 -12.67
C ARG A 472 -42.69 9.79 -11.40
N THR A 473 -41.72 8.88 -11.34
CA THR A 473 -41.52 7.99 -10.19
C THR A 473 -40.08 8.05 -9.68
N PRO A 474 -39.82 7.71 -8.39
CA PRO A 474 -38.47 7.63 -7.85
C PRO A 474 -37.56 6.71 -8.66
N ILE A 475 -38.10 5.61 -9.22
CA ILE A 475 -37.34 4.69 -10.08
C ILE A 475 -36.92 5.39 -11.39
N GLY A 476 -37.78 6.20 -12.01
CA GLY A 476 -37.44 6.95 -13.21
C GLY A 476 -36.33 7.99 -13.01
N GLU A 477 -36.18 8.52 -11.79
CA GLU A 477 -35.06 9.40 -11.43
C GLU A 477 -33.72 8.68 -11.36
N LEU A 478 -33.73 7.39 -10.97
CA LEU A 478 -32.53 6.55 -10.89
C LEU A 478 -31.98 6.17 -12.28
N LEU A 479 -32.81 6.16 -13.32
CA LEU A 479 -32.42 5.68 -14.64
C LEU A 479 -31.49 6.66 -15.37
N PRO A 480 -30.50 6.17 -16.14
CA PRO A 480 -29.55 7.01 -16.87
C PRO A 480 -30.13 7.74 -18.10
N ILE A 481 -31.41 7.56 -18.35
CA ILE A 481 -32.13 8.08 -19.51
C ILE A 481 -33.30 8.94 -19.03
N ASP A 482 -33.65 9.93 -19.83
CA ASP A 482 -34.84 10.75 -19.61
C ASP A 482 -36.04 10.09 -20.31
N LEU A 483 -37.12 9.93 -19.55
CA LEU A 483 -38.35 9.27 -19.97
C LEU A 483 -39.44 10.26 -20.41
N GLU A 484 -39.29 11.56 -20.16
CA GLU A 484 -40.28 12.57 -20.55
C GLU A 484 -40.26 12.81 -22.06
N ARG A 485 -39.06 12.76 -22.66
CA ARG A 485 -38.86 12.98 -24.09
C ARG A 485 -39.02 11.66 -24.86
N ARG A 486 -40.20 11.48 -25.43
CA ARG A 486 -40.48 10.34 -26.31
C ARG A 486 -39.70 10.45 -27.62
N ALA A 487 -39.01 9.39 -27.98
CA ALA A 487 -38.39 9.21 -29.29
C ALA A 487 -39.24 8.28 -30.16
N GLU A 488 -39.12 8.42 -31.47
CA GLU A 488 -39.78 7.52 -32.41
C GLU A 488 -39.10 6.15 -32.43
N PHE A 489 -39.91 5.09 -32.60
CA PHE A 489 -39.42 3.73 -32.73
C PHE A 489 -38.75 3.53 -34.10
N PRO A 490 -37.67 2.74 -34.16
CA PRO A 490 -37.03 2.40 -35.44
C PRO A 490 -37.98 1.60 -36.33
N GLN A 491 -37.95 1.86 -37.64
CA GLN A 491 -38.84 1.20 -38.61
C GLN A 491 -38.27 -0.10 -39.21
N GLY A 492 -37.22 -0.68 -38.61
CA GLY A 492 -36.56 -1.88 -39.11
C GLY A 492 -35.58 -2.49 -38.12
N PRO A 493 -34.92 -3.60 -38.50
CA PRO A 493 -33.92 -4.24 -37.67
C PRO A 493 -32.70 -3.34 -37.52
N VAL A 494 -32.14 -3.32 -36.32
CA VAL A 494 -30.97 -2.49 -35.96
C VAL A 494 -29.76 -3.35 -35.64
N ARG A 495 -28.55 -2.80 -35.79
CA ARG A 495 -27.30 -3.48 -35.44
C ARG A 495 -26.61 -2.80 -34.30
N LEU A 496 -26.11 -3.59 -33.35
CA LEU A 496 -25.39 -3.08 -32.18
C LEU A 496 -23.96 -2.72 -32.56
N SER A 497 -23.51 -1.56 -32.08
CA SER A 497 -22.14 -1.08 -32.17
C SER A 497 -21.72 -0.49 -30.81
N LEU A 498 -20.42 -0.51 -30.54
CA LEU A 498 -19.87 0.08 -29.32
C LEU A 498 -19.52 1.54 -29.54
N THR A 499 -19.83 2.38 -28.55
CA THR A 499 -19.36 3.77 -28.53
C THR A 499 -17.88 3.83 -28.15
N ARG A 500 -17.25 5.01 -28.26
CA ARG A 500 -15.87 5.22 -27.78
C ARG A 500 -15.68 4.78 -26.33
N ASP A 501 -16.64 5.10 -25.45
CA ASP A 501 -16.56 4.71 -24.04
C ASP A 501 -16.76 3.20 -23.87
N GLY A 502 -17.67 2.59 -24.63
CA GLY A 502 -17.85 1.13 -24.64
C GLY A 502 -16.59 0.36 -25.02
N TRP A 503 -15.84 0.84 -26.01
CA TRP A 503 -14.56 0.25 -26.43
C TRP A 503 -13.50 0.24 -25.33
N LEU A 504 -13.55 1.20 -24.41
CA LEU A 504 -12.61 1.30 -23.29
C LEU A 504 -12.96 0.38 -22.11
N GLN A 505 -14.19 -0.14 -22.06
CA GLN A 505 -14.70 -0.90 -20.92
C GLN A 505 -14.58 -2.42 -21.13
N PRO A 506 -13.74 -3.13 -20.35
CA PRO A 506 -13.53 -4.58 -20.50
C PRO A 506 -14.75 -5.46 -20.20
N TRP A 507 -15.81 -4.90 -19.59
CA TRP A 507 -17.06 -5.60 -19.30
C TRP A 507 -18.11 -5.46 -20.42
N VAL A 508 -17.88 -4.54 -21.35
CA VAL A 508 -18.69 -4.35 -22.56
C VAL A 508 -18.01 -5.05 -23.73
N ARG A 509 -16.68 -4.93 -23.80
CA ARG A 509 -15.83 -5.56 -24.79
C ARG A 509 -15.55 -7.02 -24.40
N LEU A 510 -15.96 -7.97 -25.23
CA LEU A 510 -15.77 -9.40 -24.95
C LEU A 510 -14.42 -9.96 -25.40
N ARG A 511 -13.76 -9.30 -26.36
CA ARG A 511 -12.44 -9.72 -26.89
C ARG A 511 -11.34 -8.72 -26.57
N ASP A 512 -10.12 -9.19 -26.34
CA ASP A 512 -8.99 -8.31 -26.02
C ASP A 512 -8.52 -7.49 -27.24
N ASP A 513 -8.64 -8.06 -28.44
CA ASP A 513 -8.26 -7.46 -29.72
C ASP A 513 -9.44 -6.70 -30.33
N GLU A 514 -9.17 -5.50 -30.86
CA GLU A 514 -10.16 -4.67 -31.54
C GLU A 514 -10.72 -5.37 -32.77
N THR A 515 -9.86 -6.03 -33.55
CA THR A 515 -10.26 -6.71 -34.79
C THR A 515 -11.23 -7.86 -34.51
N ALA A 516 -10.90 -8.70 -33.54
CA ALA A 516 -11.75 -9.81 -33.11
C ALA A 516 -13.09 -9.33 -32.54
N GLU A 517 -13.12 -8.21 -31.80
CA GLU A 517 -14.37 -7.65 -31.29
C GLU A 517 -15.24 -7.07 -32.41
N GLN A 518 -14.65 -6.42 -33.41
CA GLN A 518 -15.40 -5.92 -34.57
C GLN A 518 -16.02 -7.07 -35.37
N GLU A 519 -15.27 -8.15 -35.61
CA GLU A 519 -15.81 -9.36 -36.27
C GLU A 519 -16.98 -9.96 -35.50
N ARG A 520 -16.85 -10.08 -34.17
CA ARG A 520 -17.92 -10.55 -33.29
C ARG A 520 -19.20 -9.70 -33.44
N LEU A 521 -19.06 -8.38 -33.39
CA LEU A 521 -20.18 -7.44 -33.55
C LEU A 521 -20.86 -7.58 -34.92
N GLN A 522 -20.09 -7.82 -35.99
CA GLN A 522 -20.63 -8.04 -37.33
C GLN A 522 -21.40 -9.36 -37.46
N GLN A 523 -21.02 -10.38 -36.69
CA GLN A 523 -21.68 -11.69 -36.67
C GLN A 523 -22.95 -11.71 -35.79
N MET A 524 -23.15 -10.70 -34.93
CA MET A 524 -24.35 -10.61 -34.08
C MET A 524 -25.64 -10.49 -34.91
N PRO A 525 -26.77 -11.06 -34.43
CA PRO A 525 -28.07 -10.79 -35.03
C PRO A 525 -28.40 -9.31 -35.00
N ALA A 526 -29.22 -8.89 -35.96
CA ALA A 526 -29.92 -7.63 -35.84
C ALA A 526 -31.07 -7.75 -34.83
N PHE A 527 -31.28 -6.68 -34.05
CA PHE A 527 -32.31 -6.58 -33.02
C PHE A 527 -33.55 -5.88 -33.59
N VAL A 528 -34.73 -6.19 -33.06
CA VAL A 528 -36.02 -5.65 -33.53
C VAL A 528 -36.72 -4.85 -32.43
N THR A 529 -36.51 -5.21 -31.17
CA THR A 529 -37.18 -4.57 -30.03
C THR A 529 -36.26 -3.53 -29.40
N ILE A 530 -36.64 -2.25 -29.50
CA ILE A 530 -35.96 -1.15 -28.81
C ILE A 530 -36.99 -0.29 -28.08
N ASN A 531 -36.67 0.14 -26.86
CA ASN A 531 -37.32 1.27 -26.21
C ASN A 531 -36.50 2.54 -26.51
N PRO A 532 -36.92 3.37 -27.48
CA PRO A 532 -36.13 4.50 -27.91
C PRO A 532 -36.11 5.59 -26.83
N THR A 533 -34.96 6.21 -26.62
CA THR A 533 -34.76 7.25 -25.62
C THR A 533 -34.40 8.56 -26.31
N GLY A 534 -35.12 9.65 -25.99
CA GLY A 534 -34.92 10.94 -26.62
C GLY A 534 -33.75 11.73 -26.04
N TYR A 535 -33.33 11.40 -24.82
CA TYR A 535 -32.27 12.12 -24.12
C TYR A 535 -31.59 11.23 -23.07
N VAL A 536 -30.27 11.29 -23.02
CA VAL A 536 -29.43 10.63 -22.01
C VAL A 536 -29.07 11.67 -20.95
N ARG A 537 -29.20 11.32 -19.66
CA ARG A 537 -29.00 12.29 -18.57
C ARG A 537 -27.54 12.78 -18.50
N PRO A 538 -27.29 14.01 -18.02
CA PRO A 538 -25.93 14.47 -17.75
C PRO A 538 -25.25 13.58 -16.70
N GLY A 539 -24.12 12.97 -17.04
CA GLY A 539 -23.39 12.04 -16.16
C GLY A 539 -23.64 10.56 -16.48
N ALA A 540 -24.59 10.25 -17.36
CA ALA A 540 -24.73 8.92 -17.94
C ALA A 540 -23.81 8.74 -19.15
N ILE A 541 -23.34 7.51 -19.33
CA ILE A 541 -22.42 7.10 -20.38
C ILE A 541 -23.12 6.06 -21.24
N VAL A 542 -23.21 6.33 -22.54
CA VAL A 542 -23.70 5.36 -23.52
C VAL A 542 -22.57 4.40 -23.86
N MET A 543 -22.70 3.13 -23.49
CA MET A 543 -21.70 2.09 -23.70
C MET A 543 -21.86 1.39 -25.06
N ALA A 544 -23.11 1.16 -25.45
CA ALA A 544 -23.43 0.60 -26.76
C ALA A 544 -24.59 1.37 -27.37
N GLN A 545 -24.61 1.42 -28.70
CA GLN A 545 -25.65 2.03 -29.50
C GLN A 545 -26.12 1.06 -30.58
N VAL A 546 -27.30 1.31 -31.11
CA VAL A 546 -27.91 0.53 -32.18
C VAL A 546 -28.20 1.44 -33.35
N GLU A 547 -27.87 0.97 -34.55
CA GLU A 547 -28.00 1.72 -35.80
C GLU A 547 -28.96 1.01 -36.75
N ASP A 548 -29.88 1.76 -37.36
CA ASP A 548 -30.77 1.25 -38.42
C ASP A 548 -30.11 1.32 -39.82
N SER A 549 -30.82 0.84 -40.83
CA SER A 549 -30.36 0.93 -42.23
C SER A 549 -30.28 2.36 -42.78
N ALA A 550 -30.89 3.34 -42.12
CA ALA A 550 -30.84 4.75 -42.48
C ALA A 550 -29.67 5.50 -41.83
N GLY A 551 -28.92 4.84 -40.92
CA GLY A 551 -27.81 5.43 -40.16
C GLY A 551 -28.25 6.20 -38.91
N THR A 552 -29.52 6.09 -38.51
CA THR A 552 -30.02 6.69 -37.27
C THR A 552 -29.57 5.84 -36.10
N GLN A 553 -29.06 6.49 -35.05
CA GLN A 553 -28.48 5.82 -33.89
C GLN A 553 -29.33 6.05 -32.64
N TRP A 554 -29.57 4.99 -31.88
CA TRP A 554 -30.20 5.05 -30.56
C TRP A 554 -29.30 4.39 -29.51
N PRO A 555 -29.37 4.85 -28.25
CA PRO A 555 -28.67 4.17 -27.16
C PRO A 555 -29.19 2.74 -26.97
N ALA A 556 -28.28 1.78 -26.81
CA ALA A 556 -28.60 0.37 -26.57
C ALA A 556 -28.31 -0.03 -25.13
N LEU A 557 -27.20 0.46 -24.57
CA LEU A 557 -26.79 0.26 -23.19
C LEU A 557 -26.28 1.58 -22.63
N VAL A 558 -26.95 2.08 -21.61
CA VAL A 558 -26.59 3.32 -20.94
C VAL A 558 -26.39 3.04 -19.47
N VAL A 559 -25.35 3.59 -18.87
CA VAL A 559 -25.03 3.40 -17.45
C VAL A 559 -24.68 4.71 -16.77
N GLN A 560 -24.90 4.79 -15.46
CA GLN A 560 -24.44 5.91 -14.64
C GLN A 560 -24.12 5.44 -13.22
N ARG A 561 -23.33 6.25 -12.50
CA ARG A 561 -23.24 6.16 -11.03
C ARG A 561 -24.33 7.02 -10.42
N PHE A 562 -24.97 6.52 -9.36
CA PHE A 562 -26.03 7.24 -8.66
C PHE A 562 -25.90 7.03 -7.15
N GLY A 563 -25.66 8.12 -6.41
CA GLY A 563 -25.31 8.05 -4.99
C GLY A 563 -24.08 7.17 -4.77
N ARG A 564 -24.19 6.17 -3.88
CA ARG A 564 -23.16 5.15 -3.65
C ARG A 564 -23.23 3.96 -4.60
N GLY A 565 -24.33 3.83 -5.36
CA GLY A 565 -24.60 2.71 -6.24
C GLY A 565 -24.41 3.05 -7.72
N ARG A 566 -24.98 2.19 -8.57
CA ARG A 566 -24.90 2.32 -10.02
C ARG A 566 -26.21 1.90 -10.67
N THR A 567 -26.53 2.52 -11.79
CA THR A 567 -27.75 2.20 -12.54
C THR A 567 -27.47 2.02 -14.02
N GLY A 568 -28.22 1.13 -14.65
CA GLY A 568 -28.12 0.83 -16.07
C GLY A 568 -29.49 0.72 -16.73
N ALA A 569 -29.54 1.05 -18.02
CA ALA A 569 -30.67 0.85 -18.90
C ALA A 569 -30.23 0.06 -20.13
N VAL A 570 -30.75 -1.15 -20.29
CA VAL A 570 -30.63 -1.93 -21.53
C VAL A 570 -31.84 -1.58 -22.38
N CYS A 571 -31.65 -0.80 -23.43
CA CYS A 571 -32.73 -0.31 -24.28
C CYS A 571 -33.09 -1.30 -25.41
N VAL A 572 -32.36 -2.41 -25.54
CA VAL A 572 -32.63 -3.51 -26.50
C VAL A 572 -33.34 -4.65 -25.78
N GLY A 573 -34.54 -5.02 -26.24
CA GLY A 573 -35.44 -5.95 -25.56
C GLY A 573 -35.43 -7.39 -26.10
N ASP A 574 -34.57 -7.71 -27.06
CA ASP A 574 -34.48 -9.03 -27.67
C ASP A 574 -33.06 -9.63 -27.69
N LEU A 575 -32.30 -9.38 -26.61
CA LEU A 575 -30.95 -9.92 -26.40
C LEU A 575 -30.92 -11.46 -26.48
N TRP A 576 -31.96 -12.14 -25.99
CA TRP A 576 -32.12 -13.59 -26.11
C TRP A 576 -31.98 -14.16 -27.53
N ARG A 577 -32.26 -13.36 -28.57
CA ARG A 577 -32.12 -13.79 -29.98
C ARG A 577 -30.67 -14.10 -30.33
N TRP A 578 -29.73 -13.38 -29.72
CA TRP A 578 -28.30 -13.63 -29.87
C TRP A 578 -27.93 -15.05 -29.43
N ARG A 579 -28.44 -15.51 -28.29
CA ARG A 579 -28.18 -16.88 -27.81
C ARG A 579 -28.84 -17.95 -28.67
N LEU A 580 -30.07 -17.71 -29.12
CA LEU A 580 -30.79 -18.66 -29.95
C LEU A 580 -30.16 -18.83 -31.34
N GLN A 581 -29.71 -17.76 -31.98
CA GLN A 581 -29.05 -17.86 -33.28
C GLN A 581 -27.78 -18.70 -33.20
N ALA A 582 -26.96 -18.51 -32.17
CA ALA A 582 -25.78 -19.33 -31.94
C ALA A 582 -26.14 -20.82 -31.73
N GLY A 583 -27.21 -21.09 -30.97
CA GLY A 583 -27.71 -22.47 -30.78
C GLY A 583 -28.23 -23.10 -32.08
N LEU A 584 -28.95 -22.34 -32.90
CA LEU A 584 -29.44 -22.76 -34.21
C LEU A 584 -28.27 -23.03 -35.17
N GLN A 585 -27.28 -22.14 -35.22
CA GLN A 585 -26.08 -22.29 -36.03
C GLN A 585 -25.32 -23.58 -35.67
N ALA A 586 -25.11 -23.84 -34.36
CA ALA A 586 -24.44 -25.05 -33.89
C ALA A 586 -25.19 -26.35 -34.28
N LEU A 587 -26.52 -26.31 -34.33
CA LEU A 587 -27.34 -27.44 -34.80
C LEU A 587 -27.24 -27.64 -36.31
N THR A 588 -27.15 -26.54 -37.08
CA THR A 588 -27.09 -26.59 -38.55
C THR A 588 -25.69 -26.80 -39.12
N ASN A 589 -24.64 -26.41 -38.39
CA ASN A 589 -23.25 -26.53 -38.79
C ASN A 589 -22.38 -26.89 -37.57
N PRO A 590 -22.25 -28.18 -37.24
CA PRO A 590 -21.51 -28.65 -36.06
C PRO A 590 -19.99 -28.68 -36.32
N GLN A 591 -19.41 -27.55 -36.73
CA GLN A 591 -17.97 -27.38 -36.78
C GLN A 591 -17.52 -26.86 -35.39
N PRO A 592 -16.57 -27.48 -34.70
CA PRO A 592 -16.03 -26.91 -33.47
C PRO A 592 -15.24 -25.64 -33.83
N ASP A 593 -15.60 -24.49 -33.26
CA ASP A 593 -14.74 -23.31 -33.28
C ASP A 593 -13.39 -23.71 -32.67
N ALA A 594 -12.35 -23.75 -33.50
CA ALA A 594 -11.01 -24.16 -33.08
C ALA A 594 -10.41 -23.24 -32.00
N ASP A 595 -10.94 -22.02 -31.88
CA ASP A 595 -10.49 -20.99 -30.94
C ASP A 595 -11.35 -20.89 -29.66
N GLN A 596 -12.42 -21.69 -29.53
CA GLN A 596 -13.20 -21.75 -28.29
C GLN A 596 -12.81 -23.01 -27.49
N PRO A 597 -12.13 -22.87 -26.34
CA PRO A 597 -11.79 -24.02 -25.50
C PRO A 597 -13.09 -24.71 -25.04
N GLN A 598 -13.32 -25.95 -25.50
CA GLN A 598 -14.46 -26.75 -25.05
C GLN A 598 -14.23 -27.17 -23.59
N PRO A 599 -15.14 -26.82 -22.65
CA PRO A 599 -14.95 -27.20 -21.27
C PRO A 599 -15.17 -28.70 -21.12
N LYS A 600 -14.22 -29.40 -20.51
CA LYS A 600 -14.44 -30.77 -20.04
C LYS A 600 -15.46 -30.71 -18.90
N PRO A 601 -16.54 -31.52 -18.92
CA PRO A 601 -17.50 -31.56 -17.82
C PRO A 601 -16.78 -31.93 -16.52
N VAL A 602 -16.87 -31.09 -15.51
CA VAL A 602 -16.45 -31.41 -14.14
C VAL A 602 -17.60 -32.17 -13.48
N ALA A 603 -17.31 -33.32 -12.86
CA ALA A 603 -18.34 -34.16 -12.25
C ALA A 603 -19.14 -33.36 -11.19
N GLY A 604 -20.46 -33.26 -11.37
CA GLY A 604 -21.36 -32.56 -10.44
C GLY A 604 -21.67 -31.09 -10.77
N GLN A 605 -21.10 -30.52 -11.82
CA GLN A 605 -21.40 -29.16 -12.28
C GLN A 605 -22.02 -29.16 -13.69
N PRO A 606 -23.00 -28.28 -13.98
CA PRO A 606 -23.51 -28.12 -15.35
C PRO A 606 -22.39 -27.67 -16.28
N ALA A 607 -22.39 -28.15 -17.53
CA ALA A 607 -21.42 -27.73 -18.53
C ALA A 607 -21.49 -26.21 -18.72
N GLU A 608 -20.35 -25.52 -18.59
CA GLU A 608 -20.28 -24.06 -18.68
C GLU A 608 -20.76 -23.58 -20.07
N ASP A 609 -21.64 -22.58 -20.08
CA ASP A 609 -22.02 -21.85 -21.29
C ASP A 609 -20.97 -20.74 -21.54
N LEU A 610 -19.99 -21.04 -22.38
CA LEU A 610 -18.92 -20.12 -22.80
C LEU A 610 -19.31 -19.25 -24.00
N SER A 611 -20.58 -19.24 -24.41
CA SER A 611 -21.02 -18.37 -25.51
C SER A 611 -20.81 -16.88 -25.18
N ASP A 612 -20.56 -16.07 -26.21
CA ASP A 612 -20.37 -14.62 -26.06
C ASP A 612 -21.57 -13.95 -25.38
N HIS A 613 -22.81 -14.42 -25.65
CA HIS A 613 -24.01 -13.96 -24.94
C HIS A 613 -23.92 -14.25 -23.44
N ALA A 614 -23.59 -15.48 -23.06
CA ALA A 614 -23.48 -15.84 -21.65
C ALA A 614 -22.36 -15.04 -20.95
N ARG A 615 -21.24 -14.81 -21.64
CA ARG A 615 -20.15 -13.93 -21.16
C ARG A 615 -20.62 -12.49 -20.96
N ALA A 616 -21.32 -11.90 -21.94
CA ALA A 616 -21.91 -10.57 -21.81
C ALA A 616 -22.89 -10.47 -20.63
N CYS A 617 -23.79 -11.44 -20.47
CA CYS A 617 -24.71 -11.48 -19.33
C CYS A 617 -23.96 -11.53 -18.00
N ARG A 618 -22.96 -12.41 -17.85
CA ARG A 618 -22.15 -12.49 -16.63
C ARG A 618 -21.42 -11.18 -16.35
N GLN A 619 -20.76 -10.59 -17.36
CA GLN A 619 -20.04 -9.34 -17.21
C GLN A 619 -20.96 -8.18 -16.82
N MET A 620 -22.15 -8.09 -17.42
CA MET A 620 -23.15 -7.09 -17.07
C MET A 620 -23.64 -7.26 -15.62
N MET A 621 -23.89 -8.49 -15.17
CA MET A 621 -24.28 -8.77 -13.79
C MET A 621 -23.15 -8.50 -12.79
N ARG A 622 -21.91 -8.92 -13.11
CA ARG A 622 -20.70 -8.56 -12.36
C ARG A 622 -20.53 -7.05 -12.28
N TRP A 623 -20.85 -6.32 -13.34
CA TRP A 623 -20.74 -4.87 -13.36
C TRP A 623 -21.77 -4.27 -12.43
N LEU A 624 -22.97 -4.82 -12.40
CA LEU A 624 -24.07 -4.37 -11.57
C LEU A 624 -23.76 -4.52 -10.06
N VAL A 625 -23.14 -5.64 -9.67
CA VAL A 625 -22.79 -5.94 -8.26
C VAL A 625 -21.36 -5.57 -7.87
N ALA A 626 -20.57 -5.03 -8.79
CA ALA A 626 -19.22 -4.58 -8.47
C ALA A 626 -19.29 -3.49 -7.40
N ASP A 627 -18.27 -3.41 -6.55
CA ASP A 627 -18.10 -2.40 -5.49
C ASP A 627 -19.28 -2.23 -4.51
N VAL A 628 -20.24 -3.17 -4.48
CA VAL A 628 -21.38 -3.11 -3.57
C VAL A 628 -20.90 -3.36 -2.15
N PRO A 629 -21.07 -2.38 -1.21
CA PRO A 629 -20.62 -2.52 0.16
C PRO A 629 -21.22 -3.76 0.82
N GLN A 630 -20.48 -4.38 1.73
CA GLN A 630 -20.95 -5.55 2.48
C GLN A 630 -21.34 -5.16 3.91
N ARG A 631 -22.13 -6.01 4.57
CA ARG A 631 -22.52 -5.78 5.98
C ARG A 631 -21.34 -5.92 6.94
N LEU A 632 -20.37 -6.77 6.58
CA LEU A 632 -19.12 -6.94 7.30
C LEU A 632 -17.99 -6.83 6.27
N GLU A 633 -17.19 -5.78 6.38
CA GLU A 633 -16.00 -5.59 5.54
C GLU A 633 -14.76 -5.71 6.40
N VAL A 634 -13.87 -6.62 6.03
CA VAL A 634 -12.62 -6.85 6.75
C VAL A 634 -11.43 -6.41 5.92
N LYS A 635 -10.45 -5.77 6.57
CA LYS A 635 -9.18 -5.39 5.94
C LYS A 635 -8.03 -5.65 6.89
N VAL A 636 -6.88 -5.97 6.31
CA VAL A 636 -5.62 -6.21 7.01
C VAL A 636 -4.68 -5.07 6.61
N ARG A 637 -4.10 -4.37 7.57
CA ARG A 637 -3.14 -3.28 7.35
C ARG A 637 -1.86 -3.56 8.11
N ASP A 638 -0.72 -3.46 7.45
CA ASP A 638 0.57 -3.52 8.15
C ASP A 638 0.74 -2.29 9.04
N ASP A 639 1.10 -2.51 10.31
CA ASP A 639 1.42 -1.45 11.27
C ASP A 639 2.92 -1.39 11.50
N LEU A 640 3.61 -0.72 10.58
CA LEU A 640 5.07 -0.54 10.62
C LEU A 640 5.55 0.19 11.90
N THR A 641 4.65 0.88 12.62
CA THR A 641 5.04 1.60 13.84
C THR A 641 5.28 0.68 15.04
N GLN A 642 4.63 -0.49 15.04
CA GLN A 642 4.77 -1.50 16.09
C GLN A 642 5.86 -2.55 15.77
N GLY A 643 6.55 -2.38 14.65
CA GLY A 643 7.63 -3.25 14.20
C GLY A 643 7.23 -4.14 13.02
N THR A 644 8.22 -4.79 12.43
CA THR A 644 8.05 -5.64 11.26
C THR A 644 7.15 -6.84 11.57
N GLY A 645 6.18 -7.12 10.71
CA GLY A 645 5.20 -8.19 10.90
C GLY A 645 4.07 -7.88 11.89
N ALA A 646 3.99 -6.66 12.43
CA ALA A 646 2.80 -6.20 13.14
C ALA A 646 1.71 -5.80 12.15
N VAL A 647 0.48 -6.27 12.40
CA VAL A 647 -0.64 -6.14 11.50
C VAL A 647 -1.89 -5.76 12.29
N THR A 648 -2.62 -4.76 11.81
CA THR A 648 -3.91 -4.37 12.36
C THR A 648 -5.04 -4.95 11.51
N LEU A 649 -5.86 -5.77 12.16
CA LEU A 649 -7.09 -6.33 11.61
C LEU A 649 -8.21 -5.33 11.84
N THR A 650 -8.93 -4.98 10.77
CA THR A 650 -10.04 -4.01 10.83
C THR A 650 -11.31 -4.67 10.32
N ALA A 651 -12.43 -4.41 10.98
CA ALA A 651 -13.76 -4.87 10.59
C ALA A 651 -14.77 -3.73 10.67
N LEU A 652 -15.38 -3.37 9.55
CA LEU A 652 -16.46 -2.40 9.48
C LEU A 652 -17.80 -3.13 9.49
N VAL A 653 -18.63 -2.85 10.49
CA VAL A 653 -19.90 -3.56 10.72
C VAL A 653 -21.09 -2.66 10.39
N ARG A 654 -22.05 -3.21 9.64
CA ARG A 654 -23.32 -2.58 9.28
C ARG A 654 -24.52 -3.47 9.60
N GLY A 655 -25.62 -2.84 9.98
CA GLY A 655 -26.90 -3.49 10.26
C GLY A 655 -27.59 -4.03 9.01
N ALA A 656 -28.79 -4.59 9.17
CA ALA A 656 -29.62 -5.04 8.03
C ALA A 656 -30.08 -3.87 7.15
N ASP A 657 -30.27 -2.70 7.76
CA ASP A 657 -30.55 -1.41 7.12
C ASP A 657 -29.29 -0.72 6.52
N PHE A 658 -28.12 -1.37 6.64
CA PHE A 658 -26.81 -0.85 6.22
C PHE A 658 -26.29 0.39 6.94
N ASN A 659 -26.95 0.81 8.02
CA ASN A 659 -26.39 1.79 8.93
C ASN A 659 -25.22 1.20 9.71
N VAL A 660 -24.25 2.06 10.00
CA VAL A 660 -23.04 1.69 10.75
C VAL A 660 -23.41 1.30 12.18
N GLN A 661 -22.82 0.22 12.68
CA GLN A 661 -23.16 -0.33 14.00
C GLN A 661 -21.97 -0.20 14.96
N GLU A 662 -22.16 0.59 16.03
CA GLU A 662 -21.13 0.81 17.07
C GLU A 662 -21.18 -0.25 18.17
N ASN A 663 -22.35 -0.88 18.38
CA ASN A 663 -22.60 -1.85 19.43
C ASN A 663 -22.65 -3.27 18.86
N ALA A 664 -21.51 -3.75 18.36
CA ALA A 664 -21.33 -5.13 17.88
C ALA A 664 -20.20 -5.83 18.65
N ASP A 665 -20.36 -7.12 18.97
CA ASP A 665 -19.26 -7.96 19.46
C ASP A 665 -18.57 -8.59 18.25
N VAL A 666 -17.34 -8.17 17.98
CA VAL A 666 -16.56 -8.60 16.82
C VAL A 666 -15.38 -9.45 17.29
N ARG A 667 -15.32 -10.67 16.76
CA ARG A 667 -14.24 -11.63 17.04
C ARG A 667 -13.55 -12.01 15.76
N PHE A 668 -12.23 -11.99 15.78
CA PHE A 668 -11.38 -12.49 14.71
C PHE A 668 -10.84 -13.85 15.09
N SER A 669 -11.24 -14.90 14.37
CA SER A 669 -10.61 -16.21 14.43
C SER A 669 -9.48 -16.24 13.42
N VAL A 670 -8.23 -16.23 13.89
CA VAL A 670 -7.05 -16.19 13.04
C VAL A 670 -6.38 -17.56 13.05
N THR A 671 -6.15 -18.11 11.86
CA THR A 671 -5.40 -19.34 11.62
C THR A 671 -3.97 -18.97 11.22
N ALA A 672 -3.01 -19.35 12.06
CA ALA A 672 -1.59 -19.21 11.80
C ALA A 672 -1.09 -20.24 10.75
N PRO A 673 0.10 -20.03 10.16
CA PRO A 673 0.68 -20.94 9.17
C PRO A 673 0.91 -22.38 9.67
N ASP A 674 1.08 -22.55 10.98
CA ASP A 674 1.23 -23.86 11.64
C ASP A 674 -0.11 -24.59 11.88
N GLY A 675 -1.23 -23.97 11.50
CA GLY A 675 -2.58 -24.48 11.67
C GLY A 675 -3.19 -24.18 13.05
N GLN A 676 -2.48 -23.51 13.95
CA GLN A 676 -3.07 -23.07 15.22
C GLN A 676 -4.10 -21.97 14.96
N VAL A 677 -5.26 -22.10 15.60
CA VAL A 677 -6.34 -21.12 15.53
C VAL A 677 -6.43 -20.41 16.88
N PHE A 678 -6.42 -19.09 16.88
CA PHE A 678 -6.63 -18.27 18.06
C PHE A 678 -7.66 -17.18 17.79
N GLU A 679 -8.42 -16.82 18.82
CA GLU A 679 -9.45 -15.79 18.76
C GLU A 679 -8.94 -14.47 19.34
N LEU A 680 -9.13 -13.38 18.61
CA LEU A 680 -8.90 -12.02 19.06
C LEU A 680 -10.24 -11.30 19.18
N THR A 681 -10.46 -10.63 20.30
CA THR A 681 -11.62 -9.73 20.45
C THR A 681 -11.24 -8.35 19.95
N ALA A 682 -12.04 -7.82 19.02
CA ALA A 682 -11.79 -6.50 18.46
C ALA A 682 -12.33 -5.40 19.38
N THR A 683 -11.66 -4.25 19.38
CA THR A 683 -12.10 -3.04 20.10
C THR A 683 -12.63 -2.01 19.12
N PRO A 684 -13.68 -1.24 19.46
CA PRO A 684 -14.13 -0.11 18.63
C PRO A 684 -12.98 0.87 18.37
N SER A 685 -12.85 1.35 17.13
CA SER A 685 -11.86 2.36 16.74
C SER A 685 -12.29 3.74 17.21
N ASP A 686 -11.33 4.54 17.68
CA ASP A 686 -11.56 5.95 18.03
C ASP A 686 -11.66 6.86 16.78
N THR A 687 -11.31 6.33 15.59
CA THR A 687 -11.18 7.13 14.37
C THR A 687 -12.43 7.15 13.49
N GLU A 688 -13.15 6.03 13.41
CA GLU A 688 -14.31 5.85 12.54
C GLU A 688 -15.40 5.04 13.26
N ALA A 689 -16.66 5.52 13.18
CA ALA A 689 -17.79 4.85 13.78
C ALA A 689 -18.01 3.45 13.17
N GLY A 690 -18.34 2.47 14.01
CA GLY A 690 -18.58 1.06 13.64
C GLY A 690 -17.42 0.33 12.98
N LEU A 691 -16.21 0.90 13.03
CA LEU A 691 -14.96 0.23 12.72
C LEU A 691 -14.42 -0.41 14.01
N PHE A 692 -14.04 -1.69 13.92
CA PHE A 692 -13.46 -2.45 15.01
C PHE A 692 -12.04 -2.88 14.62
N GLU A 693 -11.11 -2.79 15.56
CA GLU A 693 -9.68 -3.01 15.34
C GLU A 693 -9.12 -4.03 16.33
N ALA A 694 -8.17 -4.85 15.86
CA ALA A 694 -7.36 -5.73 16.68
C ALA A 694 -5.93 -5.79 16.15
N GLY A 695 -4.94 -5.55 17.02
CA GLY A 695 -3.53 -5.72 16.68
C GLY A 695 -3.09 -7.18 16.80
N LEU A 696 -2.31 -7.64 15.83
CA LEU A 696 -1.70 -8.97 15.79
C LEU A 696 -0.24 -8.88 15.35
N SER A 697 0.65 -9.63 16.01
CA SER A 697 2.00 -9.86 15.52
C SER A 697 2.03 -11.15 14.68
N ALA A 698 2.14 -11.01 13.36
CA ALA A 698 2.22 -12.10 12.40
C ALA A 698 3.69 -12.53 12.16
N ALA A 699 4.40 -12.87 13.23
CA ALA A 699 5.83 -13.18 13.18
C ALA A 699 6.17 -14.48 12.40
N ALA A 700 5.26 -15.47 12.40
CA ALA A 700 5.48 -16.70 11.66
C ALA A 700 5.33 -16.48 10.15
N ALA A 701 6.35 -16.91 9.40
CA ALA A 701 6.32 -16.84 7.94
C ALA A 701 5.32 -17.85 7.36
N GLY A 702 4.48 -17.41 6.42
CA GLY A 702 3.54 -18.25 5.69
C GLY A 702 2.18 -17.60 5.42
N PRO A 703 1.22 -18.40 4.94
CA PRO A 703 -0.15 -17.95 4.70
C PRO A 703 -0.94 -17.85 6.01
N TRP A 704 -1.51 -16.69 6.26
CA TRP A 704 -2.40 -16.41 7.38
C TRP A 704 -3.83 -16.26 6.88
N LYS A 705 -4.79 -16.83 7.62
CA LYS A 705 -6.22 -16.69 7.32
C LYS A 705 -6.93 -16.14 8.54
N MET A 706 -7.92 -15.29 8.31
CA MET A 706 -8.78 -14.75 9.36
C MET A 706 -10.23 -14.92 8.94
N GLU A 707 -11.06 -15.32 9.90
CA GLU A 707 -12.51 -15.27 9.82
C GLU A 707 -13.02 -14.33 10.91
N ALA A 708 -13.62 -13.22 10.50
CA ALA A 708 -14.30 -12.29 11.39
C ALA A 708 -15.74 -12.72 11.58
N THR A 709 -16.19 -12.75 12.83
CA THR A 709 -17.58 -12.99 13.22
C THR A 709 -18.06 -11.76 13.98
N ALA A 710 -19.13 -11.12 13.50
CA ALA A 710 -19.75 -9.98 14.16
C ALA A 710 -21.17 -10.36 14.63
N THR A 711 -21.39 -10.30 15.93
CA THR A 711 -22.72 -10.45 16.55
C THR A 711 -23.27 -9.08 16.90
N LEU A 712 -24.42 -8.76 16.29
CA LEU A 712 -25.14 -7.53 16.57
C LEU A 712 -25.92 -7.68 17.90
N ALA A 713 -26.19 -6.55 18.58
CA ALA A 713 -26.93 -6.57 19.84
C ALA A 713 -28.36 -7.14 19.72
N ASP A 714 -28.93 -7.16 18.51
CA ASP A 714 -30.20 -7.81 18.23
C ASP A 714 -30.00 -9.32 18.04
N ALA A 715 -30.20 -10.08 19.11
CA ALA A 715 -29.89 -11.51 19.22
C ALA A 715 -30.70 -12.44 18.29
N ALA A 716 -31.64 -11.91 17.49
CA ALA A 716 -32.44 -12.67 16.55
C ALA A 716 -31.75 -12.90 15.18
N GLU A 717 -30.71 -12.12 14.84
CA GLU A 717 -30.00 -12.28 13.57
C GLU A 717 -28.83 -13.27 13.65
N ALA A 718 -28.62 -14.02 12.56
CA ALA A 718 -27.44 -14.87 12.43
C ALA A 718 -26.16 -14.02 12.43
N PRO A 719 -25.06 -14.52 13.02
CA PRO A 719 -23.80 -13.78 13.06
C PRO A 719 -23.28 -13.52 11.64
N LEU A 720 -22.76 -12.31 11.42
CA LEU A 720 -22.13 -11.95 10.16
C LEU A 720 -20.74 -12.55 10.10
N THR A 721 -20.41 -13.24 9.02
CA THR A 721 -19.08 -13.81 8.80
C THR A 721 -18.41 -13.22 7.56
N ALA A 722 -17.10 -12.98 7.66
CA ALA A 722 -16.27 -12.55 6.55
C ALA A 722 -14.88 -13.17 6.71
N SER A 723 -14.30 -13.67 5.63
CA SER A 723 -12.94 -14.22 5.63
C SER A 723 -12.01 -13.42 4.75
N LEU A 724 -10.74 -13.39 5.14
CA LEU A 724 -9.64 -12.73 4.44
C LEU A 724 -8.35 -13.49 4.76
N GLY A 725 -7.36 -13.45 3.88
CA GLY A 725 -6.03 -13.93 4.21
C GLY A 725 -4.95 -13.06 3.63
N TRP A 726 -3.78 -13.14 4.25
CA TRP A 726 -2.58 -12.40 3.89
C TRP A 726 -1.37 -13.32 4.03
N ALA A 727 -0.24 -12.97 3.41
CA ALA A 727 1.01 -13.71 3.56
C ALA A 727 1.99 -12.87 4.38
N SER A 728 2.55 -13.46 5.44
CA SER A 728 3.66 -12.86 6.20
C SER A 728 4.97 -13.51 5.78
N GLN A 729 5.97 -12.73 5.38
CA GLN A 729 7.27 -13.26 4.93
C GLN A 729 8.41 -12.33 5.37
N PRO A 730 8.68 -12.21 6.68
CA PRO A 730 9.69 -11.28 7.19
C PRO A 730 11.10 -11.59 6.65
N ASP A 731 11.47 -12.88 6.58
CA ASP A 731 12.77 -13.30 6.00
C ASP A 731 12.96 -12.86 4.54
N GLN A 732 11.87 -12.89 3.74
CA GLN A 732 11.90 -12.46 2.34
C GLN A 732 12.04 -10.93 2.23
N GLN A 733 11.30 -10.19 3.06
CA GLN A 733 11.35 -8.73 3.12
C GLN A 733 12.74 -8.24 3.55
N GLU A 734 13.34 -8.91 4.53
CA GLU A 734 14.69 -8.61 5.02
C GLU A 734 15.76 -8.86 3.95
N MET A 735 15.61 -9.90 3.13
CA MET A 735 16.56 -10.26 2.06
C MET A 735 16.17 -9.72 0.68
N GLN A 736 15.26 -8.75 0.59
CA GLN A 736 14.76 -8.25 -0.70
C GLN A 736 15.85 -7.58 -1.55
N SER A 737 16.86 -7.00 -0.90
CA SER A 737 18.04 -6.40 -1.53
C SER A 737 19.30 -7.01 -0.95
N VAL A 738 20.20 -7.46 -1.82
CA VAL A 738 21.53 -7.92 -1.41
C VAL A 738 22.52 -6.76 -1.39
N ARG A 739 22.15 -5.54 -1.81
CA ARG A 739 23.05 -4.38 -1.77
C ARG A 739 22.93 -3.60 -0.47
N VAL A 740 23.99 -2.89 -0.11
CA VAL A 740 23.96 -1.90 0.97
C VAL A 740 23.10 -0.71 0.52
N ASN A 741 22.16 -0.29 1.36
CA ASN A 741 21.29 0.85 1.07
C ASN A 741 22.02 2.16 1.38
N ARG A 742 22.97 2.54 0.51
CA ARG A 742 23.74 3.79 0.65
C ARG A 742 22.82 5.02 0.78
N THR A 743 21.69 5.04 0.07
CA THR A 743 20.71 6.14 0.15
C THR A 743 20.16 6.36 1.56
N TRP A 744 19.76 5.30 2.26
CA TRP A 744 19.26 5.40 3.64
C TRP A 744 20.37 5.84 4.59
N VAL A 745 21.55 5.23 4.43
CA VAL A 745 22.70 5.43 5.32
C VAL A 745 23.24 6.87 5.22
N ASP A 746 23.36 7.40 3.99
CA ASP A 746 23.80 8.77 3.73
C ASP A 746 22.77 9.79 4.26
N GLU A 747 21.47 9.53 4.07
CA GLU A 747 20.39 10.41 4.56
C GLU A 747 20.40 10.53 6.09
N VAL A 748 20.57 9.40 6.80
CA VAL A 748 20.64 9.38 8.27
C VAL A 748 21.87 10.14 8.77
N ALA A 749 23.04 9.91 8.17
CA ALA A 749 24.28 10.58 8.56
C ALA A 749 24.23 12.09 8.31
N GLU A 750 23.79 12.53 7.12
CA GLU A 750 23.74 13.95 6.75
C GLU A 750 22.76 14.73 7.63
N LYS A 751 21.55 14.21 7.85
CA LYS A 751 20.53 14.91 8.65
C LYS A 751 20.84 14.98 10.15
N THR A 752 21.63 14.04 10.67
CA THR A 752 22.02 14.02 12.09
C THR A 752 23.37 14.72 12.35
N GLY A 753 24.09 15.11 11.29
CA GLY A 753 25.43 15.72 11.40
C GLY A 753 26.55 14.71 11.67
N GLY A 754 26.31 13.43 11.39
CA GLY A 754 27.31 12.37 11.46
C GLY A 754 28.01 12.10 10.13
N ARG A 755 28.62 10.91 9.99
CA ARG A 755 29.35 10.51 8.78
C ARG A 755 29.28 9.00 8.56
N VAL A 756 29.01 8.59 7.33
CA VAL A 756 29.09 7.19 6.89
C VAL A 756 30.55 6.77 6.79
N THR A 757 30.88 5.60 7.31
CA THR A 757 32.25 5.05 7.29
C THR A 757 32.21 3.59 6.84
N ASP A 758 33.10 3.18 5.94
CA ASP A 758 33.23 1.76 5.61
C ASP A 758 33.92 1.01 6.76
N LEU A 759 33.63 -0.28 6.93
CA LEU A 759 34.09 -1.07 8.08
C LEU A 759 35.62 -1.09 8.23
N ASP A 760 36.35 -1.04 7.12
CA ASP A 760 37.82 -1.00 7.10
C ASP A 760 38.40 0.30 7.71
N GLU A 761 37.62 1.38 7.73
CA GLU A 761 38.03 2.69 8.26
C GLU A 761 37.48 2.96 9.68
N VAL A 762 36.84 1.97 10.32
CA VAL A 762 36.22 2.14 11.65
C VAL A 762 37.23 2.60 12.72
N GLU A 763 38.50 2.19 12.62
CA GLU A 763 39.54 2.62 13.55
C GLU A 763 39.88 4.11 13.42
N LEU A 764 39.83 4.64 12.20
CA LEU A 764 40.06 6.06 11.91
C LEU A 764 38.88 6.89 12.44
N LEU A 765 37.65 6.42 12.24
CA LEU A 765 36.46 7.04 12.81
C LEU A 765 36.57 7.09 14.34
N ALA A 766 36.85 5.95 14.98
CA ALA A 766 36.98 5.87 16.43
C ALA A 766 38.07 6.82 17.00
N ALA A 767 39.15 7.04 16.25
CA ALA A 767 40.19 8.01 16.63
C ALA A 767 39.74 9.47 16.50
N SER A 768 38.77 9.77 15.63
CA SER A 768 38.26 11.13 15.39
C SER A 768 37.13 11.55 16.34
N LEU A 769 36.33 10.60 16.84
CA LEU A 769 35.17 10.88 17.72
C LEU A 769 35.48 11.72 18.98
N PRO A 770 36.63 11.54 19.68
CA PRO A 770 36.96 12.38 20.84
C PRO A 770 37.19 13.87 20.52
N GLN A 771 37.36 14.21 19.24
CA GLN A 771 37.52 15.59 18.76
C GLN A 771 36.19 16.21 18.28
N ALA A 772 35.13 15.41 18.16
CA ALA A 772 33.81 15.89 17.76
C ALA A 772 33.10 16.63 18.89
N ASP A 773 32.14 17.49 18.53
CA ASP A 773 31.31 18.21 19.49
C ASP A 773 30.47 17.23 20.32
N ALA A 774 30.49 17.40 21.64
CA ALA A 774 29.78 16.55 22.59
C ALA A 774 28.98 17.39 23.60
N PRO A 775 27.84 16.89 24.11
CA PRO A 775 26.92 17.67 24.94
C PRO A 775 27.53 18.14 26.27
N LEU A 776 28.42 17.35 26.88
CA LEU A 776 29.22 17.79 28.02
C LEU A 776 30.67 18.04 27.59
N SER A 777 31.03 19.31 27.48
CA SER A 777 32.38 19.78 27.21
C SER A 777 33.01 20.45 28.44
N GLU A 778 34.29 20.21 28.67
CA GLU A 778 35.13 21.02 29.55
C GLU A 778 35.82 22.12 28.74
N ILE A 779 35.86 23.33 29.30
CA ILE A 779 36.57 24.47 28.71
C ILE A 779 38.05 24.32 29.06
N TRP A 780 38.87 24.00 28.06
CA TRP A 780 40.33 23.96 28.20
C TRP A 780 40.90 25.31 27.78
N SER A 781 41.60 25.99 28.69
CA SER A 781 42.24 27.27 28.40
C SER A 781 43.75 27.20 28.58
N TRP A 782 44.50 27.74 27.62
CA TRP A 782 45.95 27.82 27.68
C TRP A 782 46.44 29.28 27.56
N PRO A 783 47.36 29.74 28.43
CA PRO A 783 47.87 31.10 28.33
C PRO A 783 48.78 31.28 27.13
N ILE A 784 48.48 32.25 26.28
CA ILE A 784 49.20 32.49 25.01
C ILE A 784 50.66 32.91 25.27
N TRP A 785 50.94 33.53 26.42
CA TRP A 785 52.30 33.95 26.80
C TRP A 785 53.22 32.79 27.21
N HIS A 786 52.68 31.59 27.50
CA HIS A 786 53.50 30.39 27.73
C HIS A 786 54.12 29.84 26.44
N SER A 787 53.70 30.36 25.28
CA SER A 787 54.29 29.99 24.00
C SER A 787 55.61 30.72 23.75
N TRP A 788 56.67 29.94 23.49
CA TRP A 788 58.03 30.47 23.29
C TRP A 788 58.12 31.48 22.15
N TRP A 789 57.24 31.39 21.14
CA TRP A 789 57.26 32.24 19.95
C TRP A 789 56.83 33.69 20.25
N VAL A 790 55.90 33.93 21.18
CA VAL A 790 55.51 35.30 21.58
C VAL A 790 56.70 36.03 22.20
N PHE A 791 57.42 35.34 23.10
CA PHE A 791 58.62 35.87 23.75
C PHE A 791 59.75 36.09 22.75
N MET A 792 59.99 35.13 21.85
CA MET A 792 61.00 35.28 20.79
C MET A 792 60.67 36.41 19.82
N THR A 793 59.39 36.67 19.54
CA THR A 793 58.97 37.77 18.66
C THR A 793 59.24 39.13 19.32
N ALA A 794 58.97 39.27 20.62
CA ALA A 794 59.30 40.49 21.37
C ALA A 794 60.83 40.73 21.43
N ILE A 795 61.62 39.68 21.69
CA ILE A 795 63.09 39.76 21.68
C ILE A 795 63.61 40.08 20.29
N ALA A 796 63.07 39.46 19.25
CA ALA A 796 63.46 39.71 17.86
C ALA A 796 63.19 41.16 17.47
N CYS A 797 62.04 41.73 17.88
CA CYS A 797 61.74 43.15 17.65
C CYS A 797 62.76 44.08 18.35
N LEU A 798 63.09 43.79 19.63
CA LEU A 798 64.08 44.57 20.38
C LEU A 798 65.50 44.41 19.82
N SER A 799 65.87 43.20 19.40
CA SER A 799 67.18 42.88 18.83
C SER A 799 67.35 43.46 17.43
N ALA A 800 66.28 43.44 16.62
CA ALA A 800 66.26 44.07 15.30
C ALA A 800 66.40 45.58 15.42
N ASP A 801 65.71 46.22 16.36
CA ASP A 801 65.87 47.64 16.65
C ASP A 801 67.30 47.98 17.13
N TRP A 802 67.88 47.17 18.02
CA TRP A 802 69.27 47.35 18.45
C TRP A 802 70.26 47.21 17.28
N THR A 803 70.07 46.21 16.42
CA THR A 803 70.93 45.96 15.27
C THR A 803 70.81 47.09 14.24
N LEU A 804 69.60 47.61 14.02
CA LEU A 804 69.36 48.78 13.16
C LEU A 804 70.07 50.04 13.69
N ARG A 805 70.04 50.25 15.02
CA ARG A 805 70.76 51.36 15.67
C ARG A 805 72.26 51.24 15.47
N ARG A 806 72.82 50.06 15.74
CA ARG A 806 74.26 49.82 15.68
C ARG A 806 74.82 49.91 14.26
N ARG A 807 74.08 49.43 13.25
CA ARG A 807 74.46 49.56 11.83
C ARG A 807 74.44 50.99 11.31
N ARG A 808 73.66 51.89 11.94
CA ARG A 808 73.53 53.30 11.53
C ARG A 808 74.39 54.26 12.36
N GLY A 809 75.28 53.75 13.22
CA GLY A 809 76.19 54.58 14.03
C GLY A 809 75.51 55.40 15.13
N LEU A 810 74.31 54.98 15.54
CA LEU A 810 73.56 55.61 16.63
C LEU A 810 73.86 54.86 17.94
N PRO A 811 74.03 55.55 19.09
CA PRO A 811 74.11 54.89 20.39
C PRO A 811 72.81 54.15 20.76
#